data_AF-A0A9P9PRD7-F1
#
_entry.id   AF-A0A9P9PRD7-F1
#
_cell.length_a   1.000
_cell.length_b   1.000
_cell.length_c   1.000
_cell.angle_alpha   90.00
_cell.angle_beta   90.00
_cell.angle_gamma   90.00
#
_symmetry.space_group_name_H-M   'P 1'
#
loop_
_entity.id
_entity.type
_entity.pdbx_description
1 polymer ?
#
loop_
_entity_poly.entity_id
_entity_poly.type
_entity_poly.pdbx_seq_one_letter_code
_entity_poly.pdbx_strand_id
1 'polypeptide(L)'
;MRLQSVLGKVCLMLAAADVVTAAAIPIAPSAIDGVNVLAVAASPAAAAKPKPKASAAPKPVASPAPKAKVSASAKPVSPPPSPKLSPPVKPKVTPTSRAPIVPPASPKAKAPLTPKPAPKVSVSPKPKAGPSPKPNVTPTPAKSTPVADPPAADKPAANPPAAGVPVASPTPKGSTPTPVGNGPVESVNPFVPERVESTVKPTTPDDGSEDGPDNLRLRLVVPAPVTADRPALNDRTIKLNGKEWYLTEAFRTPANVDTFPNFTAISYRWYDGRLPNPFFDGFLMSNLTLPSLESAMRNAPQGQEAFWIDCFSIPAEKPLKGIILDLLSNIFDAAHEVIVPLGLNDAKTLPLLAGTTALSATPSTDLVNALKDLNQEEWVKSIWTYKEVLSAKNYIFTDRNAKAASGAKEAQIKDLQFFKKVGEALDVYKGQTKLTSWDIRKNLTQVDALEDLGLARQLKAPYEGSVFEALANLDRRFVESDKNFFWGFYGVLTLEMIPASKPHDTLAELYERLFELCEKKKDYSFVYTSAERQTTKLKTFYPKAGALHSIITMPGDANYQSGSSSAKGVTLDGMVTLKATAALGKRGKDYIQQWFKKDVPAIADDGTDKSIASKIIQILQMVDYSGSKEYIVTDDGIFFPQTPAGANPTILVTSQLGWSFGSPGFAKTSAGAYIPGAFVGHVAKDIAAPVLMA
;
A
#
# COMPACT_ATOMS: atom_id res chain seq x y z
N MET A 1 -5.54 -17.75 -4.35
CA MET A 1 -5.02 -18.62 -3.25
C MET A 1 -4.60 -17.86 -1.97
N ARG A 2 -3.94 -16.68 -2.06
CA ARG A 2 -3.65 -15.82 -0.88
C ARG A 2 -4.92 -15.32 -0.18
N LEU A 3 -5.91 -14.83 -0.94
CA LEU A 3 -7.24 -14.46 -0.42
C LEU A 3 -7.93 -15.63 0.29
N GLN A 4 -7.87 -16.86 -0.25
CA GLN A 4 -8.43 -18.06 0.39
C GLN A 4 -7.65 -18.51 1.63
N SER A 5 -6.31 -18.39 1.62
CA SER A 5 -5.47 -18.68 2.80
C SER A 5 -5.73 -17.68 3.94
N VAL A 6 -5.93 -16.41 3.59
CA VAL A 6 -6.30 -15.34 4.53
C VAL A 6 -7.74 -15.52 5.00
N LEU A 7 -8.71 -15.83 4.13
CA LEU A 7 -10.09 -16.18 4.50
C LEU A 7 -10.13 -17.38 5.44
N GLY A 8 -9.29 -18.40 5.22
CA GLY A 8 -9.16 -19.53 6.13
C GLY A 8 -8.67 -19.11 7.53
N LYS A 9 -7.74 -18.15 7.61
CA LYS A 9 -7.26 -17.58 8.89
C LYS A 9 -8.26 -16.64 9.55
N VAL A 10 -8.99 -15.81 8.78
CA VAL A 10 -10.01 -14.89 9.27
C VAL A 10 -11.24 -15.64 9.77
N CYS A 11 -11.69 -16.70 9.08
CA CYS A 11 -12.73 -17.59 9.59
C CYS A 11 -12.30 -18.28 10.90
N LEU A 12 -11.01 -18.60 11.07
CA LEU A 12 -10.47 -19.17 12.30
C LEU A 12 -10.44 -18.14 13.46
N MET A 13 -10.12 -16.87 13.16
CA MET A 13 -10.12 -15.78 14.15
C MET A 13 -11.53 -15.33 14.52
N LEU A 14 -12.47 -15.24 13.57
CA LEU A 14 -13.88 -14.93 13.83
C LEU A 14 -14.56 -16.05 14.63
N ALA A 15 -14.28 -17.32 14.30
CA ALA A 15 -14.76 -18.45 15.08
C ALA A 15 -14.20 -18.49 16.52
N ALA A 16 -13.03 -17.87 16.77
CA ALA A 16 -12.47 -17.72 18.12
C ALA A 16 -13.08 -16.52 18.89
N ALA A 17 -13.57 -15.50 18.18
CA ALA A 17 -14.25 -14.34 18.77
C ALA A 17 -15.72 -14.61 19.11
N ASP A 18 -16.42 -15.42 18.31
CA ASP A 18 -17.83 -15.77 18.50
C ASP A 18 -18.11 -16.68 19.72
N VAL A 19 -17.07 -17.17 20.41
CA VAL A 19 -17.22 -17.98 21.64
C VAL A 19 -17.42 -17.10 22.90
N VAL A 20 -17.26 -15.77 22.82
CA VAL A 20 -17.24 -14.90 24.02
C VAL A 20 -18.47 -13.97 24.18
N THR A 21 -19.37 -13.85 23.22
CA THR A 21 -20.54 -12.95 23.37
C THR A 21 -21.84 -13.55 22.85
N ALA A 22 -22.55 -14.25 23.72
CA ALA A 22 -23.98 -14.52 23.57
C ALA A 22 -24.67 -14.40 24.94
N ALA A 23 -25.12 -13.19 25.28
CA ALA A 23 -26.11 -12.95 26.33
C ALA A 23 -27.17 -11.98 25.77
N ALA A 24 -28.36 -12.52 25.52
CA ALA A 24 -29.51 -11.80 24.98
C ALA A 24 -30.23 -10.97 26.06
N ILE A 25 -30.74 -9.81 25.67
CA ILE A 25 -31.78 -9.05 26.40
C ILE A 25 -32.98 -8.89 25.46
N PRO A 26 -34.22 -9.20 25.88
CA PRO A 26 -35.40 -9.04 25.03
C PRO A 26 -36.00 -7.63 25.18
N ILE A 27 -36.45 -7.03 24.07
CA ILE A 27 -37.30 -5.84 24.07
C ILE A 27 -38.67 -6.25 23.52
N ALA A 28 -39.71 -6.00 24.33
CA ALA A 28 -41.12 -6.18 23.98
C ALA A 28 -41.68 -4.96 23.22
N PRO A 29 -42.75 -5.12 22.42
CA PRO A 29 -43.35 -4.04 21.64
C PRO A 29 -44.43 -3.30 22.43
N SER A 30 -44.54 -1.99 22.23
CA SER A 30 -45.70 -1.20 22.67
C SER A 30 -46.47 -0.67 21.47
N ALA A 31 -47.77 -0.92 21.51
CA ALA A 31 -48.81 -0.44 20.61
C ALA A 31 -49.22 1.00 20.97
N ILE A 32 -49.64 1.79 19.99
CA ILE A 32 -50.68 2.81 20.17
C ILE A 32 -51.64 2.77 18.97
N ASP A 33 -52.92 2.58 19.30
CA ASP A 33 -54.11 2.61 18.45
C ASP A 33 -54.39 4.01 17.87
N GLY A 34 -55.04 4.01 16.70
CA GLY A 34 -55.28 5.17 15.87
C GLY A 34 -56.57 5.96 16.14
N VAL A 35 -56.88 6.85 15.19
CA VAL A 35 -58.24 7.32 14.88
C VAL A 35 -58.31 7.56 13.37
N ASN A 36 -59.42 7.09 12.82
CA ASN A 36 -59.78 7.07 11.41
C ASN A 36 -60.59 8.34 11.04
N VAL A 37 -60.90 8.49 9.75
CA VAL A 37 -62.15 9.04 9.16
C VAL A 37 -61.97 10.15 8.10
N LEU A 38 -62.50 9.79 6.92
CA LEU A 38 -63.16 10.54 5.84
C LEU A 38 -62.41 10.89 4.55
N ALA A 39 -62.89 10.19 3.51
CA ALA A 39 -62.64 10.30 2.09
C ALA A 39 -63.30 11.54 1.45
N VAL A 40 -62.76 11.99 0.31
CA VAL A 40 -63.55 12.50 -0.82
C VAL A 40 -62.88 12.10 -2.14
N ALA A 41 -63.67 11.49 -3.01
CA ALA A 41 -63.34 11.08 -4.36
C ALA A 41 -63.44 12.23 -5.37
N ALA A 42 -62.65 12.18 -6.45
CA ALA A 42 -63.08 12.63 -7.79
C ALA A 42 -62.09 12.16 -8.88
N SER A 43 -62.55 11.21 -9.69
CA SER A 43 -62.20 11.05 -11.11
C SER A 43 -63.46 11.46 -11.90
N PRO A 44 -63.40 11.93 -13.18
CA PRO A 44 -63.37 10.99 -14.31
C PRO A 44 -62.65 11.55 -15.58
N ALA A 45 -62.08 10.72 -16.46
CA ALA A 45 -62.60 10.26 -17.77
C ALA A 45 -61.56 10.62 -18.87
N ALA A 46 -61.41 10.00 -20.05
CA ALA A 46 -61.74 8.71 -20.66
C ALA A 46 -61.24 8.76 -22.13
N ALA A 47 -61.19 7.60 -22.81
CA ALA A 47 -61.07 7.37 -24.27
C ALA A 47 -59.65 7.43 -24.90
N ALA A 48 -59.21 6.55 -25.82
CA ALA A 48 -59.79 5.38 -26.51
C ALA A 48 -58.67 4.52 -27.14
N LYS A 49 -58.93 3.22 -27.37
CA LYS A 49 -58.13 2.28 -28.17
C LYS A 49 -58.43 2.44 -29.68
N PRO A 50 -57.56 1.90 -30.56
CA PRO A 50 -57.94 0.64 -31.23
C PRO A 50 -56.80 -0.39 -31.41
N LYS A 51 -57.20 -1.68 -31.46
CA LYS A 51 -56.49 -2.87 -32.01
C LYS A 51 -57.31 -3.30 -33.27
N PRO A 52 -56.94 -4.27 -34.14
CA PRO A 52 -55.85 -5.27 -34.07
C PRO A 52 -55.14 -5.64 -35.40
N LYS A 53 -54.10 -6.49 -35.32
CA LYS A 53 -53.96 -7.69 -36.18
C LYS A 53 -52.92 -8.68 -35.61
N ALA A 54 -53.15 -9.97 -35.92
CA ALA A 54 -52.61 -11.17 -35.30
C ALA A 54 -51.58 -11.90 -36.19
N SER A 55 -50.76 -12.78 -35.57
CA SER A 55 -50.27 -14.09 -36.10
C SER A 55 -49.24 -14.62 -35.08
N ALA A 56 -49.51 -15.66 -34.28
CA ALA A 56 -49.47 -17.11 -34.53
C ALA A 56 -48.27 -17.75 -33.81
N ALA A 57 -48.54 -18.78 -33.01
CA ALA A 57 -47.59 -19.58 -32.26
C ALA A 57 -47.59 -21.03 -32.78
N PRO A 58 -46.51 -21.80 -32.56
CA PRO A 58 -46.63 -23.26 -32.53
C PRO A 58 -46.17 -23.90 -31.21
N LYS A 59 -46.76 -25.09 -30.99
CA LYS A 59 -46.74 -26.02 -29.85
C LYS A 59 -45.39 -26.75 -29.61
N PRO A 60 -45.24 -27.46 -28.47
CA PRO A 60 -43.97 -28.03 -28.01
C PRO A 60 -43.73 -29.47 -28.49
N VAL A 61 -42.46 -29.86 -28.57
CA VAL A 61 -41.99 -31.23 -28.85
C VAL A 61 -41.32 -31.82 -27.61
N ALA A 62 -41.62 -33.09 -27.37
CA ALA A 62 -41.23 -33.90 -26.22
C ALA A 62 -39.88 -34.63 -26.38
N SER A 63 -39.45 -35.24 -25.25
CA SER A 63 -38.55 -36.41 -25.09
C SER A 63 -37.10 -36.12 -24.68
N PRO A 64 -36.34 -37.13 -24.17
CA PRO A 64 -36.65 -38.05 -23.08
C PRO A 64 -35.49 -38.17 -22.07
N ALA A 65 -35.75 -38.82 -20.93
CA ALA A 65 -34.76 -39.24 -19.95
C ALA A 65 -33.82 -40.35 -20.45
N PRO A 66 -32.66 -40.54 -19.81
CA PRO A 66 -32.14 -41.88 -19.58
C PRO A 66 -31.80 -42.17 -18.11
N LYS A 67 -32.11 -43.41 -17.73
CA LYS A 67 -31.70 -44.09 -16.49
C LYS A 67 -30.29 -44.65 -16.65
N ALA A 68 -29.49 -44.65 -15.58
CA ALA A 68 -28.58 -45.76 -15.26
C ALA A 68 -28.16 -45.76 -13.78
N LYS A 69 -28.15 -46.97 -13.21
CA LYS A 69 -27.74 -47.39 -11.86
C LYS A 69 -26.25 -47.17 -11.58
N VAL A 70 -25.84 -47.03 -10.32
CA VAL A 70 -24.89 -47.92 -9.58
C VAL A 70 -24.98 -47.62 -8.06
N SER A 71 -24.91 -48.70 -7.28
CA SER A 71 -24.93 -48.85 -5.81
C SER A 71 -23.64 -48.43 -5.08
N ALA A 72 -23.73 -48.04 -3.80
CA ALA A 72 -23.00 -48.67 -2.68
C ALA A 72 -23.31 -48.01 -1.31
N SER A 73 -23.37 -48.87 -0.30
CA SER A 73 -23.66 -48.62 1.13
C SER A 73 -22.69 -47.67 1.84
N ALA A 74 -23.23 -46.90 2.80
CA ALA A 74 -22.48 -46.45 3.99
C ALA A 74 -23.42 -46.37 5.21
N LYS A 75 -23.04 -47.06 6.30
CA LYS A 75 -23.68 -47.00 7.62
C LYS A 75 -23.47 -45.63 8.28
N PRO A 76 -24.41 -45.12 9.08
CA PRO A 76 -24.18 -43.95 9.92
C PRO A 76 -23.34 -44.32 11.16
N VAL A 77 -22.29 -43.56 11.41
CA VAL A 77 -21.49 -43.59 12.64
C VAL A 77 -22.07 -42.57 13.62
N SER A 78 -22.39 -43.02 14.82
CA SER A 78 -22.89 -42.19 15.92
C SER A 78 -21.82 -41.20 16.41
N PRO A 79 -22.18 -39.97 16.83
CA PRO A 79 -21.24 -39.02 17.41
C PRO A 79 -20.81 -39.42 18.83
N PRO A 80 -19.58 -39.09 19.26
CA PRO A 80 -19.07 -39.36 20.61
C PRO A 80 -19.69 -38.40 21.66
N PRO A 81 -19.72 -38.81 22.94
CA PRO A 81 -20.34 -38.04 24.01
C PRO A 81 -19.49 -36.82 24.42
N SER A 82 -20.17 -35.68 24.64
CA SER A 82 -19.57 -34.45 25.14
C SER A 82 -19.08 -34.58 26.59
N PRO A 83 -17.92 -33.99 26.96
CA PRO A 83 -17.39 -34.02 28.31
C PRO A 83 -18.16 -33.07 29.26
N LYS A 84 -18.41 -33.54 30.49
CA LYS A 84 -18.99 -32.76 31.59
C LYS A 84 -18.02 -31.68 32.07
N LEU A 85 -18.42 -30.42 32.02
CA LEU A 85 -17.71 -29.29 32.65
C LEU A 85 -18.30 -29.00 34.03
N SER A 86 -17.42 -28.85 35.01
CA SER A 86 -17.71 -28.41 36.38
C SER A 86 -18.03 -26.90 36.43
N PRO A 87 -18.81 -26.43 37.42
CA PRO A 87 -19.27 -25.04 37.46
C PRO A 87 -18.15 -24.08 37.92
N PRO A 88 -18.13 -22.83 37.42
CA PRO A 88 -17.13 -21.83 37.80
C PRO A 88 -17.48 -21.12 39.11
N VAL A 89 -16.43 -20.86 39.89
CA VAL A 89 -16.44 -20.07 41.12
C VAL A 89 -16.63 -18.58 40.78
N LYS A 90 -17.61 -17.93 41.42
CA LYS A 90 -17.88 -16.48 41.28
C LYS A 90 -16.84 -15.64 42.05
N PRO A 91 -16.24 -14.61 41.43
CA PRO A 91 -15.53 -13.57 42.18
C PRO A 91 -16.48 -12.44 42.61
N LYS A 92 -16.29 -12.00 43.85
CA LYS A 92 -17.01 -10.93 44.55
C LYS A 92 -16.39 -9.59 44.18
N VAL A 93 -17.14 -8.69 43.53
CA VAL A 93 -16.72 -7.32 43.21
C VAL A 93 -17.39 -6.37 44.20
N THR A 94 -16.59 -5.50 44.84
CA THR A 94 -17.06 -4.38 45.66
C THR A 94 -16.63 -3.09 44.96
N PRO A 95 -17.46 -2.04 44.86
CA PRO A 95 -17.09 -0.80 44.19
C PRO A 95 -16.42 0.17 45.18
N THR A 96 -15.39 0.90 44.74
CA THR A 96 -14.91 2.07 45.48
C THR A 96 -14.65 3.22 44.52
N SER A 97 -15.33 4.32 44.78
CA SER A 97 -15.23 5.63 44.11
C SER A 97 -13.86 6.28 44.33
N ARG A 98 -13.30 6.91 43.29
CA ARG A 98 -12.01 7.62 43.37
C ARG A 98 -12.24 9.12 43.24
N ALA A 99 -12.00 9.84 44.33
CA ALA A 99 -11.77 11.29 44.39
C ALA A 99 -10.27 11.60 44.13
N PRO A 100 -9.89 12.84 43.77
CA PRO A 100 -8.56 13.16 43.25
C PRO A 100 -7.52 13.32 44.37
N ILE A 101 -6.32 12.78 44.15
CA ILE A 101 -5.18 12.88 45.08
C ILE A 101 -4.13 13.84 44.52
N VAL A 102 -3.81 14.85 45.33
CA VAL A 102 -2.71 15.81 45.23
C VAL A 102 -1.36 15.10 45.43
N PRO A 103 -0.28 15.45 44.70
CA PRO A 103 1.01 14.78 44.84
C PRO A 103 1.77 15.25 46.10
N PRO A 104 2.42 14.34 46.86
CA PRO A 104 3.31 14.74 47.94
C PRO A 104 4.76 14.98 47.47
N ALA A 105 5.41 15.87 48.19
CA ALA A 105 6.75 16.39 47.99
C ALA A 105 7.89 15.36 48.09
N SER A 106 9.00 15.68 47.43
CA SER A 106 10.27 14.96 47.37
C SER A 106 10.96 14.79 48.73
N PRO A 107 11.67 13.66 48.97
CA PRO A 107 12.71 13.60 49.98
C PRO A 107 14.12 13.74 49.38
N LYS A 108 14.95 14.40 50.18
CA LYS A 108 16.34 14.85 49.96
C LYS A 108 17.35 13.72 49.73
N ALA A 109 18.42 14.11 49.05
CA ALA A 109 19.65 13.39 48.76
C ALA A 109 20.37 12.79 49.99
N LYS A 110 21.04 11.64 49.77
CA LYS A 110 22.20 11.18 50.54
C LYS A 110 23.35 10.83 49.59
N ALA A 111 24.54 11.26 50.01
CA ALA A 111 25.82 11.25 49.31
C ALA A 111 26.46 9.84 49.19
N PRO A 112 27.52 9.67 48.35
CA PRO A 112 28.03 8.37 47.92
C PRO A 112 29.10 7.79 48.85
N LEU A 113 29.13 6.46 48.96
CA LEU A 113 30.19 5.69 49.62
C LEU A 113 31.28 5.28 48.62
N THR A 114 32.52 5.56 49.02
CA THR A 114 33.80 5.29 48.35
C THR A 114 34.18 3.79 48.29
N PRO A 115 35.02 3.37 47.31
CA PRO A 115 35.49 1.99 47.18
C PRO A 115 36.83 1.73 47.92
N LYS A 116 37.05 0.49 48.36
CA LYS A 116 38.33 -0.02 48.90
C LYS A 116 38.71 -1.36 48.21
N PRO A 117 39.97 -1.83 48.27
CA PRO A 117 40.77 -2.15 47.08
C PRO A 117 41.14 -3.63 46.95
N ALA A 118 41.71 -3.96 45.78
CA ALA A 118 42.22 -5.26 45.37
C ALA A 118 43.36 -5.83 46.26
N PRO A 119 43.61 -7.15 46.19
CA PRO A 119 44.92 -7.72 46.53
C PRO A 119 45.75 -8.05 45.27
N LYS A 120 47.04 -7.72 45.39
CA LYS A 120 48.15 -8.04 44.49
C LYS A 120 48.53 -9.53 44.57
N VAL A 121 48.92 -10.13 43.44
CA VAL A 121 49.90 -11.23 43.41
C VAL A 121 50.81 -11.07 42.18
N SER A 122 52.10 -10.86 42.44
CA SER A 122 53.25 -11.01 41.52
C SER A 122 53.59 -12.51 41.36
N VAL A 123 54.16 -13.03 40.28
CA VAL A 123 55.60 -12.99 39.92
C VAL A 123 55.75 -13.74 38.58
N SER A 124 56.58 -13.22 37.65
CA SER A 124 57.11 -13.94 36.47
C SER A 124 58.38 -14.73 36.83
N PRO A 125 58.79 -15.75 36.05
CA PRO A 125 59.88 -15.46 35.11
C PRO A 125 59.88 -16.27 33.78
N LYS A 126 60.30 -15.60 32.69
CA LYS A 126 60.99 -16.16 31.49
C LYS A 126 62.41 -16.63 31.93
N PRO A 127 63.23 -17.39 31.16
CA PRO A 127 63.32 -17.48 29.69
C PRO A 127 63.71 -18.86 29.08
N LYS A 128 63.68 -19.00 27.73
CA LYS A 128 64.83 -19.48 26.91
C LYS A 128 64.52 -19.51 25.41
N ALA A 129 65.57 -19.23 24.64
CA ALA A 129 65.66 -19.12 23.18
C ALA A 129 65.81 -20.48 22.48
N GLY A 130 65.17 -20.68 21.31
CA GLY A 130 65.81 -20.91 19.99
C GLY A 130 65.84 -22.40 19.58
N PRO A 131 66.13 -22.81 18.32
CA PRO A 131 66.24 -22.08 17.04
C PRO A 131 65.38 -22.70 15.89
N SER A 132 65.46 -22.09 14.71
CA SER A 132 64.90 -22.52 13.40
C SER A 132 65.33 -23.92 12.93
N PRO A 133 64.62 -24.50 11.94
CA PRO A 133 65.25 -24.62 10.62
C PRO A 133 64.30 -24.45 9.40
N LYS A 134 64.83 -23.89 8.31
CA LYS A 134 64.44 -24.18 6.92
C LYS A 134 65.32 -25.33 6.41
N PRO A 135 64.89 -26.13 5.42
CA PRO A 135 65.33 -25.82 4.05
C PRO A 135 64.29 -26.10 2.93
N ASN A 136 64.62 -25.52 1.77
CA ASN A 136 64.09 -25.68 0.41
C ASN A 136 63.61 -27.08 0.02
N VAL A 137 62.75 -27.16 -1.01
CA VAL A 137 63.02 -27.81 -2.31
C VAL A 137 61.91 -27.43 -3.32
N THR A 138 62.32 -26.91 -4.47
CA THR A 138 61.55 -26.80 -5.73
C THR A 138 61.64 -28.12 -6.49
N PRO A 139 60.63 -28.50 -7.29
CA PRO A 139 60.97 -28.77 -8.69
C PRO A 139 59.91 -28.30 -9.70
N THR A 140 60.38 -28.01 -10.91
CA THR A 140 59.64 -27.75 -12.16
C THR A 140 59.94 -28.94 -13.14
N PRO A 141 59.44 -28.97 -14.40
CA PRO A 141 58.11 -29.30 -14.94
C PRO A 141 58.06 -30.63 -15.76
N ALA A 142 56.86 -31.13 -16.07
CA ALA A 142 56.57 -31.99 -17.25
C ALA A 142 55.06 -31.90 -17.58
N LYS A 143 54.63 -31.35 -18.73
CA LYS A 143 54.42 -31.95 -20.08
C LYS A 143 53.10 -32.74 -20.26
N SER A 144 52.24 -32.19 -21.14
CA SER A 144 51.31 -32.80 -22.15
C SER A 144 50.29 -33.87 -21.67
N THR A 145 49.00 -33.88 -22.04
CA THR A 145 48.38 -33.88 -23.39
C THR A 145 46.85 -33.58 -23.31
N PRO A 146 46.12 -33.41 -24.45
CA PRO A 146 44.85 -32.66 -24.55
C PRO A 146 43.58 -33.54 -24.52
N VAL A 147 42.41 -32.91 -24.31
CA VAL A 147 41.10 -33.55 -24.42
C VAL A 147 40.15 -32.73 -25.31
N ALA A 148 39.80 -33.37 -26.43
CA ALA A 148 38.56 -33.40 -27.22
C ALA A 148 37.79 -32.12 -27.62
N ASP A 149 37.68 -31.96 -28.94
CA ASP A 149 36.70 -31.15 -29.68
C ASP A 149 35.25 -31.65 -29.51
N PRO A 150 34.23 -30.78 -29.61
CA PRO A 150 32.86 -31.16 -29.90
C PRO A 150 32.51 -31.13 -31.41
N PRO A 151 31.49 -31.90 -31.85
CA PRO A 151 31.28 -32.19 -33.27
C PRO A 151 30.43 -31.15 -34.02
N ALA A 152 30.60 -31.20 -35.34
CA ALA A 152 29.96 -30.42 -36.39
C ALA A 152 28.44 -30.61 -36.50
N ALA A 153 27.76 -29.59 -37.02
CA ALA A 153 26.43 -29.70 -37.62
C ALA A 153 26.29 -28.77 -38.84
N ASP A 154 25.40 -29.17 -39.73
CA ASP A 154 25.35 -28.93 -41.18
C ASP A 154 24.97 -27.54 -41.71
N LYS A 155 25.38 -27.32 -42.96
CA LYS A 155 24.85 -26.38 -43.97
C LYS A 155 23.41 -26.76 -44.38
N PRO A 156 22.56 -25.84 -44.92
CA PRO A 156 22.62 -25.54 -46.35
C PRO A 156 22.27 -24.12 -46.83
N ALA A 157 22.46 -23.99 -48.14
CA ALA A 157 22.61 -22.86 -49.06
C ALA A 157 21.40 -21.95 -49.39
N ALA A 158 21.77 -20.80 -49.98
CA ALA A 158 21.19 -20.11 -51.15
C ALA A 158 20.04 -19.07 -51.00
N ASN A 159 20.40 -17.81 -51.29
CA ASN A 159 19.55 -16.70 -51.84
C ASN A 159 19.30 -16.91 -53.36
N PRO A 160 18.60 -16.06 -54.17
CA PRO A 160 18.12 -14.65 -54.00
C PRO A 160 16.73 -14.37 -54.70
N PRO A 161 16.33 -13.17 -55.24
CA PRO A 161 16.82 -11.77 -55.14
C PRO A 161 15.75 -10.62 -54.98
N ALA A 162 16.26 -9.48 -54.48
CA ALA A 162 16.15 -8.06 -54.92
C ALA A 162 14.83 -7.35 -55.36
N ALA A 163 14.57 -6.19 -54.72
CA ALA A 163 14.30 -4.85 -55.28
C ALA A 163 14.11 -3.88 -54.07
N GLY A 164 14.50 -2.59 -53.99
CA GLY A 164 15.11 -1.58 -54.82
C GLY A 164 15.10 -0.25 -54.02
N VAL A 165 16.20 0.51 -54.09
CA VAL A 165 16.62 1.83 -53.51
C VAL A 165 15.67 3.00 -53.94
N PRO A 166 15.67 4.29 -53.43
CA PRO A 166 16.68 5.14 -52.72
C PRO A 166 16.19 5.87 -51.42
N VAL A 167 17.00 6.34 -50.46
CA VAL A 167 18.18 7.25 -50.37
C VAL A 167 17.94 8.70 -50.83
N ALA A 168 17.79 9.61 -49.86
CA ALA A 168 18.32 10.97 -49.93
C ALA A 168 18.57 11.53 -48.52
N SER A 169 19.82 11.86 -48.23
CA SER A 169 20.21 12.84 -47.21
C SER A 169 20.77 14.07 -47.93
N PRO A 170 20.76 15.24 -47.28
CA PRO A 170 22.06 15.84 -47.02
C PRO A 170 22.18 16.46 -45.62
N THR A 171 23.40 16.37 -45.09
CA THR A 171 23.92 17.12 -43.93
C THR A 171 24.10 18.60 -44.29
N PRO A 172 24.25 19.50 -43.30
CA PRO A 172 25.62 19.96 -43.02
C PRO A 172 25.97 20.22 -41.53
N LYS A 173 27.27 20.06 -41.25
CA LYS A 173 28.20 20.80 -40.35
C LYS A 173 27.53 21.73 -39.31
N GLY A 174 27.86 21.74 -38.02
CA GLY A 174 29.08 21.40 -37.31
C GLY A 174 29.40 22.55 -36.34
N SER A 175 29.31 22.34 -35.03
CA SER A 175 29.89 23.20 -34.00
C SER A 175 29.83 22.50 -32.64
N THR A 176 31.00 22.28 -32.05
CA THR A 176 31.24 21.81 -30.67
C THR A 176 30.68 22.79 -29.64
N PRO A 177 30.27 22.29 -28.45
CA PRO A 177 30.73 22.96 -27.23
C PRO A 177 31.13 22.01 -26.08
N THR A 178 32.02 22.60 -25.28
CA THR A 178 32.70 22.24 -24.03
C THR A 178 31.74 21.79 -22.89
N PRO A 179 32.17 20.96 -21.91
CA PRO A 179 31.29 20.46 -20.86
C PRO A 179 31.02 21.51 -19.79
N VAL A 180 29.74 21.86 -19.58
CA VAL A 180 29.27 22.64 -18.44
C VAL A 180 28.65 21.68 -17.43
N GLY A 181 29.02 21.84 -16.16
CA GLY A 181 28.66 20.94 -15.06
C GLY A 181 27.15 20.79 -14.87
N ASN A 182 26.73 19.53 -14.74
CA ASN A 182 25.39 19.16 -14.30
C ASN A 182 25.26 19.39 -12.78
N GLY A 183 24.71 20.53 -12.39
CA GLY A 183 23.96 20.63 -11.14
C GLY A 183 22.58 19.96 -11.32
N PRO A 184 21.95 19.45 -10.25
CA PRO A 184 20.62 18.85 -10.36
C PRO A 184 19.60 19.95 -10.72
N VAL A 185 18.92 19.76 -11.85
CA VAL A 185 17.73 20.51 -12.22
C VAL A 185 16.61 20.05 -11.30
N GLU A 186 16.10 20.94 -10.44
CA GLU A 186 14.89 20.68 -9.65
C GLU A 186 13.73 20.39 -10.60
N SER A 187 13.10 19.22 -10.43
CA SER A 187 11.91 18.84 -11.19
C SER A 187 10.72 19.70 -10.74
N VAL A 188 10.05 20.31 -11.71
CA VAL A 188 8.83 21.10 -11.49
C VAL A 188 7.69 20.15 -11.07
N ASN A 189 7.08 20.42 -9.92
CA ASN A 189 6.02 19.61 -9.33
C ASN A 189 4.71 19.74 -10.15
N PRO A 190 4.10 18.64 -10.65
CA PRO A 190 2.94 18.70 -11.54
C PRO A 190 1.61 18.99 -10.84
N PHE A 191 1.55 19.02 -9.51
CA PHE A 191 0.42 19.62 -8.78
C PHE A 191 0.47 21.15 -8.78
N VAL A 192 1.48 21.75 -9.41
CA VAL A 192 1.55 23.18 -9.62
C VAL A 192 0.67 23.49 -10.82
N PRO A 193 -0.44 24.23 -10.65
CA PRO A 193 -0.84 25.11 -11.71
C PRO A 193 0.32 26.05 -12.01
N GLU A 194 1.01 25.81 -13.12
CA GLU A 194 2.13 26.63 -13.55
C GLU A 194 1.62 28.05 -13.76
N ARG A 195 2.11 28.99 -12.96
CA ARG A 195 1.72 30.39 -13.13
C ARG A 195 2.40 30.88 -14.40
N VAL A 196 1.62 31.18 -15.44
CA VAL A 196 2.14 31.94 -16.58
C VAL A 196 2.55 33.30 -16.02
N GLU A 197 3.83 33.67 -16.12
CA GLU A 197 4.35 34.91 -15.56
C GLU A 197 3.49 36.11 -16.00
N SER A 198 2.66 36.61 -15.09
CA SER A 198 1.97 37.88 -15.21
C SER A 198 2.28 38.72 -13.97
N THR A 199 2.69 39.95 -14.20
CA THR A 199 3.13 40.95 -13.21
C THR A 199 1.98 41.51 -12.38
N VAL A 200 1.18 40.64 -11.75
CA VAL A 200 0.13 41.05 -10.81
C VAL A 200 0.65 40.85 -9.39
N LYS A 201 0.83 41.98 -8.68
CA LYS A 201 1.19 42.06 -7.25
C LYS A 201 0.16 41.27 -6.42
N PRO A 202 0.59 40.42 -5.47
CA PRO A 202 -0.33 39.84 -4.50
C PRO A 202 -0.90 40.95 -3.62
N THR A 203 -2.22 41.07 -3.58
CA THR A 203 -2.91 41.80 -2.51
C THR A 203 -2.73 41.02 -1.21
N THR A 204 -2.13 41.65 -0.20
CA THR A 204 -2.03 41.12 1.17
C THR A 204 -3.44 40.81 1.72
N PRO A 205 -3.68 39.62 2.28
CA PRO A 205 -4.90 39.37 3.04
C PRO A 205 -4.88 40.20 4.32
N ASP A 206 -5.97 40.93 4.55
CA ASP A 206 -6.30 41.71 5.74
C ASP A 206 -6.11 40.85 7.02
N ASP A 207 -5.24 41.29 7.92
CA ASP A 207 -4.63 40.56 9.05
C ASP A 207 -5.43 40.70 10.36
N GLY A 208 -6.75 40.83 10.27
CA GLY A 208 -7.62 41.14 11.41
C GLY A 208 -8.58 40.04 11.91
N SER A 209 -8.62 38.84 11.33
CA SER A 209 -9.63 37.84 11.75
C SER A 209 -9.12 36.90 12.85
N GLU A 210 -10.00 36.57 13.81
CA GLU A 210 -9.84 35.54 14.86
C GLU A 210 -9.61 34.11 14.30
N ASP A 211 -9.33 33.98 13.01
CA ASP A 211 -9.21 32.73 12.27
C ASP A 211 -7.79 32.17 12.40
N GLY A 212 -7.61 31.22 13.32
CA GLY A 212 -6.38 30.43 13.37
C GLY A 212 -6.08 29.75 12.02
N PRO A 213 -4.80 29.59 11.65
CA PRO A 213 -4.38 28.98 10.37
C PRO A 213 -4.79 27.51 10.22
N ASP A 214 -5.33 26.88 11.28
CA ASP A 214 -5.61 25.45 11.39
C ASP A 214 -7.00 25.02 10.85
N ASN A 215 -7.76 25.94 10.26
CA ASN A 215 -9.13 25.68 9.77
C ASN A 215 -9.12 25.09 8.34
N LEU A 216 -9.69 23.89 8.13
CA LEU A 216 -9.87 23.28 6.80
C LEU A 216 -10.71 24.22 5.95
N ARG A 217 -10.21 24.52 4.75
CA ARG A 217 -10.89 25.31 3.71
C ARG A 217 -11.22 24.39 2.55
N LEU A 218 -12.46 23.90 2.50
CA LEU A 218 -12.94 23.02 1.42
C LEU A 218 -13.73 23.84 0.40
N ARG A 219 -13.48 23.70 -0.90
CA ARG A 219 -14.36 24.22 -1.95
C ARG A 219 -15.00 23.07 -2.72
N LEU A 220 -16.22 23.24 -3.18
CA LEU A 220 -16.96 22.22 -3.93
C LEU A 220 -17.46 22.80 -5.25
N VAL A 221 -17.53 21.97 -6.28
CA VAL A 221 -18.23 22.28 -7.53
C VAL A 221 -19.69 21.88 -7.36
N VAL A 222 -20.59 22.85 -7.48
CA VAL A 222 -22.04 22.70 -7.29
C VAL A 222 -22.81 23.31 -8.47
N PRO A 223 -24.08 22.97 -8.73
CA PRO A 223 -24.86 23.62 -9.77
C PRO A 223 -24.99 25.11 -9.49
N ALA A 224 -24.85 25.93 -10.53
CA ALA A 224 -25.07 27.36 -10.40
C ALA A 224 -26.55 27.65 -10.08
N PRO A 225 -26.86 28.58 -9.15
CA PRO A 225 -28.23 28.94 -8.84
C PRO A 225 -28.95 29.53 -10.06
N VAL A 226 -30.21 29.17 -10.25
CA VAL A 226 -31.04 29.54 -11.43
C VAL A 226 -31.66 30.94 -11.29
N THR A 227 -31.47 31.63 -10.16
CA THR A 227 -32.19 32.86 -9.83
C THR A 227 -31.65 34.13 -10.50
N ALA A 228 -32.57 35.08 -10.78
CA ALA A 228 -32.33 36.35 -11.48
C ALA A 228 -31.43 37.35 -10.73
N ASP A 229 -31.26 37.20 -9.42
CA ASP A 229 -30.25 37.92 -8.63
C ASP A 229 -28.92 37.16 -8.72
N ARG A 230 -28.25 37.30 -9.87
CA ARG A 230 -26.91 36.77 -10.13
C ARG A 230 -25.90 37.89 -9.81
N PRO A 231 -25.48 38.11 -8.54
CA PRO A 231 -24.41 39.06 -8.28
C PRO A 231 -23.13 38.48 -8.88
N ALA A 232 -22.67 39.01 -10.01
CA ALA A 232 -21.36 38.79 -10.64
C ALA A 232 -20.68 37.43 -10.36
N LEU A 233 -21.41 36.31 -10.47
CA LEU A 233 -20.83 34.95 -10.40
C LEU A 233 -19.97 34.63 -11.64
N ASN A 234 -19.90 35.57 -12.58
CA ASN A 234 -19.44 35.38 -13.95
C ASN A 234 -17.98 34.92 -14.06
N ASP A 235 -17.19 35.07 -13.00
CA ASP A 235 -15.75 34.73 -13.02
C ASP A 235 -15.44 33.35 -12.40
N ARG A 236 -16.46 32.60 -11.94
CA ARG A 236 -16.28 31.27 -11.32
C ARG A 236 -17.31 30.24 -11.74
N THR A 237 -17.79 30.30 -12.99
CA THR A 237 -18.67 29.26 -13.52
C THR A 237 -18.08 28.54 -14.73
N ILE A 238 -18.45 27.27 -14.87
CA ILE A 238 -18.13 26.45 -16.04
C ILE A 238 -19.39 25.77 -16.58
N LYS A 239 -19.44 25.51 -17.88
CA LYS A 239 -20.52 24.72 -18.50
C LYS A 239 -20.03 23.31 -18.79
N LEU A 240 -20.66 22.31 -18.16
CA LEU A 240 -20.37 20.90 -18.33
C LEU A 240 -21.66 20.10 -18.40
N ASN A 241 -21.73 19.11 -19.30
CA ASN A 241 -22.93 18.29 -19.52
C ASN A 241 -24.23 19.12 -19.72
N GLY A 242 -24.14 20.27 -20.37
CA GLY A 242 -25.28 21.18 -20.61
C GLY A 242 -25.81 21.92 -19.38
N LYS A 243 -25.17 21.79 -18.21
CA LYS A 243 -25.47 22.54 -16.99
C LYS A 243 -24.34 23.53 -16.67
N GLU A 244 -24.69 24.61 -15.98
CA GLU A 244 -23.72 25.55 -15.43
C GLU A 244 -23.39 25.19 -13.99
N TRP A 245 -22.10 25.17 -13.68
CA TRP A 245 -21.54 24.78 -12.40
C TRP A 245 -20.72 25.92 -11.82
N TYR A 246 -20.73 26.05 -10.51
CA TYR A 246 -20.06 27.10 -9.75
C TYR A 246 -19.13 26.47 -8.71
N LEU A 247 -17.95 27.06 -8.51
CA LEU A 247 -17.04 26.69 -7.43
C LEU A 247 -17.39 27.49 -6.17
N THR A 248 -17.79 26.80 -5.10
CA THR A 248 -18.17 27.46 -3.84
C THR A 248 -17.01 28.25 -3.23
N GLU A 249 -17.36 29.21 -2.36
CA GLU A 249 -16.42 29.71 -1.38
C GLU A 249 -15.95 28.59 -0.45
N ALA A 250 -14.82 28.82 0.24
CA ALA A 250 -14.27 27.83 1.14
C ALA A 250 -15.16 27.64 2.39
N PHE A 251 -15.71 26.43 2.56
CA PHE A 251 -16.28 25.96 3.82
C PHE A 251 -15.18 25.91 4.89
N ARG A 252 -15.47 26.38 6.12
CA ARG A 252 -14.51 26.47 7.24
C ARG A 252 -14.77 25.37 8.29
N THR A 253 -13.74 24.66 8.76
CA THR A 253 -13.76 23.86 10.01
C THR A 253 -13.11 24.65 11.16
N PRO A 254 -13.28 24.34 12.48
CA PRO A 254 -13.75 23.10 13.10
C PRO A 254 -15.19 23.16 13.63
N ALA A 255 -16.07 23.98 13.04
CA ALA A 255 -17.39 24.17 13.63
C ALA A 255 -18.43 23.09 13.29
N ASN A 256 -18.33 22.32 12.19
CA ASN A 256 -19.20 21.16 11.95
C ASN A 256 -18.77 20.39 10.69
N VAL A 257 -18.05 19.28 10.84
CA VAL A 257 -17.93 18.27 9.77
C VAL A 257 -19.34 17.78 9.36
N ASP A 258 -20.30 17.83 10.30
CA ASP A 258 -21.71 17.52 10.10
C ASP A 258 -22.50 18.57 9.28
N THR A 259 -21.89 19.70 8.92
CA THR A 259 -22.50 20.72 8.03
C THR A 259 -21.96 20.72 6.62
N PHE A 260 -20.96 19.87 6.32
CA PHE A 260 -20.58 19.70 4.92
C PHE A 260 -21.76 19.14 4.14
N PRO A 261 -22.11 19.73 2.98
CA PRO A 261 -23.09 19.09 2.13
C PRO A 261 -22.54 17.71 1.74
N ASN A 262 -23.42 16.72 1.64
CA ASN A 262 -23.04 15.43 1.08
C ASN A 262 -22.37 15.68 -0.27
N PHE A 263 -21.13 15.25 -0.42
CA PHE A 263 -20.33 15.48 -1.61
C PHE A 263 -19.67 14.19 -2.09
N THR A 264 -19.42 14.14 -3.40
CA THR A 264 -18.65 13.09 -4.05
C THR A 264 -17.23 13.58 -4.26
N ALA A 265 -16.24 12.87 -3.74
CA ALA A 265 -14.85 13.14 -4.08
C ALA A 265 -14.51 12.43 -5.40
N ILE A 266 -13.67 13.08 -6.21
CA ILE A 266 -13.19 12.53 -7.48
C ILE A 266 -11.73 12.19 -7.32
N SER A 267 -11.42 10.91 -7.45
CA SER A 267 -10.07 10.37 -7.34
C SER A 267 -9.57 10.03 -8.75
N TYR A 268 -8.59 10.81 -9.21
CA TYR A 268 -7.98 10.67 -10.52
C TYR A 268 -6.52 11.13 -10.44
N ARG A 269 -5.73 10.81 -11.45
CA ARG A 269 -4.34 11.26 -11.50
C ARG A 269 -4.18 12.45 -12.46
N TRP A 270 -3.36 13.42 -12.05
CA TRP A 270 -2.85 14.43 -12.96
C TRP A 270 -1.93 13.78 -13.99
N TYR A 271 -2.02 14.25 -15.23
CA TYR A 271 -1.18 13.81 -16.33
C TYR A 271 -0.37 14.99 -16.86
N ASP A 272 0.64 14.78 -17.69
CA ASP A 272 1.54 15.86 -18.15
C ASP A 272 0.85 16.92 -19.03
N GLY A 273 -0.31 16.60 -19.60
CA GLY A 273 -1.11 17.57 -20.34
C GLY A 273 -1.60 18.69 -19.43
N ARG A 274 -1.42 19.94 -19.86
CA ARG A 274 -1.87 21.14 -19.14
C ARG A 274 -2.91 21.92 -19.96
N LEU A 275 -3.91 22.45 -19.28
CA LEU A 275 -4.92 23.37 -19.83
C LEU A 275 -5.10 24.56 -18.88
N PRO A 276 -5.54 25.74 -19.35
CA PRO A 276 -5.91 26.83 -18.45
C PRO A 276 -6.99 26.41 -17.45
N ASN A 277 -6.81 26.73 -16.17
CA ASN A 277 -7.79 26.48 -15.14
C ASN A 277 -8.96 27.47 -15.29
N PRO A 278 -10.21 27.01 -15.43
CA PRO A 278 -11.34 27.89 -15.70
C PRO A 278 -11.84 28.65 -14.45
N PHE A 279 -11.38 28.30 -13.24
CA PHE A 279 -11.76 28.99 -12.00
C PHE A 279 -10.65 29.88 -11.43
N PHE A 280 -9.41 29.70 -11.88
CA PHE A 280 -8.25 30.40 -11.36
C PHE A 280 -7.39 30.93 -12.51
N ASP A 281 -7.50 32.23 -12.78
CA ASP A 281 -6.73 32.88 -13.84
C ASP A 281 -5.22 32.74 -13.67
N GLY A 282 -4.53 32.45 -14.77
CA GLY A 282 -3.07 32.29 -14.79
C GLY A 282 -2.58 30.96 -14.22
N PHE A 283 -3.46 30.07 -13.78
CA PHE A 283 -3.13 28.75 -13.26
C PHE A 283 -3.46 27.66 -14.28
N LEU A 284 -2.63 26.61 -14.37
CA LEU A 284 -2.87 25.45 -15.23
C LEU A 284 -3.49 24.26 -14.49
N MET A 285 -4.31 23.47 -15.16
CA MET A 285 -4.85 22.21 -14.66
C MET A 285 -4.42 21.04 -15.52
N SER A 286 -4.50 19.83 -14.97
CA SER A 286 -4.41 18.61 -15.78
C SER A 286 -5.48 18.61 -16.88
N ASN A 287 -5.12 18.20 -18.09
CA ASN A 287 -6.08 18.01 -19.18
C ASN A 287 -7.10 16.88 -18.89
N LEU A 288 -6.89 16.08 -17.84
CA LEU A 288 -7.80 15.05 -17.37
C LEU A 288 -8.81 15.56 -16.33
N THR A 289 -8.65 16.76 -15.78
CA THR A 289 -9.51 17.29 -14.71
C THR A 289 -10.97 17.41 -15.17
N LEU A 290 -11.23 18.10 -16.28
CA LEU A 290 -12.60 18.26 -16.80
C LEU A 290 -13.22 16.93 -17.25
N PRO A 291 -12.55 16.07 -18.04
CA PRO A 291 -13.12 14.77 -18.41
C PRO A 291 -13.45 13.88 -17.21
N SER A 292 -12.62 13.91 -16.16
CA SER A 292 -12.86 13.16 -14.92
C SER A 292 -14.08 13.72 -14.17
N LEU A 293 -14.22 15.04 -14.09
CA LEU A 293 -15.38 15.71 -13.51
C LEU A 293 -16.67 15.38 -14.28
N GLU A 294 -16.66 15.46 -15.61
CA GLU A 294 -17.81 15.12 -16.43
C GLU A 294 -18.22 13.65 -16.28
N SER A 295 -17.25 12.73 -16.27
CA SER A 295 -17.51 11.31 -16.03
C SER A 295 -18.11 11.06 -14.65
N ALA A 296 -17.58 11.70 -13.61
CA ALA A 296 -18.13 11.62 -12.26
C ALA A 296 -19.57 12.15 -12.20
N MET A 297 -19.86 13.31 -12.81
CA MET A 297 -21.20 13.88 -12.87
C MET A 297 -22.23 12.96 -13.56
N ARG A 298 -21.83 12.23 -14.61
CA ARG A 298 -22.71 11.26 -15.29
C ARG A 298 -22.99 10.03 -14.44
N ASN A 299 -22.06 9.66 -13.57
CA ASN A 299 -22.06 8.40 -12.84
C ASN A 299 -22.45 8.53 -11.36
N ALA A 300 -22.55 9.76 -10.85
CA ALA A 300 -22.97 10.04 -9.49
C ALA A 300 -24.37 9.45 -9.18
N PRO A 301 -24.60 8.98 -7.94
CA PRO A 301 -25.92 8.63 -7.46
C PRO A 301 -26.92 9.76 -7.67
N GLN A 302 -28.18 9.37 -7.80
CA GLN A 302 -29.26 10.33 -8.00
C GLN A 302 -29.34 11.32 -6.81
N GLY A 303 -29.41 12.61 -7.13
CA GLY A 303 -29.49 13.69 -6.13
C GLY A 303 -28.13 14.20 -5.63
N GLN A 304 -27.02 13.60 -6.05
CA GLN A 304 -25.69 14.03 -5.67
C GLN A 304 -25.16 15.06 -6.66
N GLU A 305 -25.09 16.32 -6.23
CA GLU A 305 -24.70 17.45 -7.08
C GLU A 305 -23.53 18.29 -6.52
N ALA A 306 -22.94 17.91 -5.38
CA ALA A 306 -21.71 18.53 -4.90
C ALA A 306 -20.50 17.63 -5.16
N PHE A 307 -19.47 18.18 -5.80
CA PHE A 307 -18.26 17.46 -6.18
C PHE A 307 -17.02 18.12 -5.59
N TRP A 308 -16.13 17.30 -5.04
CA TRP A 308 -14.78 17.70 -4.68
C TRP A 308 -13.80 17.15 -5.72
N ILE A 309 -12.99 18.02 -6.30
CA ILE A 309 -11.91 17.64 -7.22
C ILE A 309 -10.70 18.51 -6.93
N ASP A 310 -9.57 17.88 -6.63
CA ASP A 310 -8.37 18.51 -6.09
C ASP A 310 -7.96 19.83 -6.79
N CYS A 311 -7.99 19.84 -8.12
CA CYS A 311 -7.56 20.95 -8.97
C CYS A 311 -8.38 22.23 -8.78
N PHE A 312 -9.66 22.09 -8.41
CA PHE A 312 -10.54 23.25 -8.18
C PHE A 312 -10.74 23.49 -6.68
N SER A 313 -10.75 22.40 -5.92
CA SER A 313 -11.11 22.42 -4.51
C SER A 313 -9.96 22.77 -3.57
N ILE A 314 -8.70 22.62 -4.01
CA ILE A 314 -7.51 22.99 -3.26
C ILE A 314 -7.10 24.42 -3.64
N PRO A 315 -6.95 25.35 -2.68
CA PRO A 315 -6.45 26.69 -2.96
C PRO A 315 -5.05 26.66 -3.60
N ALA A 316 -4.82 27.50 -4.61
CA ALA A 316 -3.53 27.57 -5.29
C ALA A 316 -2.45 28.29 -4.45
N GLU A 317 -2.87 29.06 -3.44
CA GLU A 317 -2.00 29.84 -2.56
C GLU A 317 -1.21 28.94 -1.59
N LYS A 318 0.13 29.10 -1.56
CA LYS A 318 0.98 28.60 -0.46
C LYS A 318 0.81 29.58 0.72
N PRO A 319 0.49 29.15 1.96
CA PRO A 319 0.70 27.81 2.57
C PRO A 319 -0.54 26.88 2.60
N LEU A 320 -1.73 27.38 2.24
CA LEU A 320 -3.00 26.63 2.38
C LEU A 320 -2.99 25.29 1.65
N LYS A 321 -2.31 25.22 0.50
CA LYS A 321 -2.14 23.97 -0.24
C LYS A 321 -1.52 22.84 0.58
N GLY A 322 -0.46 23.12 1.35
CA GLY A 322 0.22 22.09 2.14
C GLY A 322 -0.71 21.48 3.19
N ILE A 323 -1.45 22.36 3.88
CA ILE A 323 -2.46 21.99 4.88
C ILE A 323 -3.51 21.07 4.26
N ILE A 324 -4.05 21.40 3.08
CA ILE A 324 -5.08 20.54 2.44
C ILE A 324 -4.51 19.19 2.00
N LEU A 325 -3.25 19.11 1.54
CA LEU A 325 -2.62 17.84 1.18
C LEU A 325 -2.41 16.93 2.40
N ASP A 326 -2.09 17.52 3.55
CA ASP A 326 -2.05 16.79 4.83
C ASP A 326 -3.43 16.22 5.18
N LEU A 327 -4.50 16.97 4.86
CA LEU A 327 -5.90 16.63 5.15
C LEU A 327 -6.59 15.75 4.11
N LEU A 328 -5.89 15.32 3.06
CA LEU A 328 -6.50 14.61 1.94
C LEU A 328 -7.27 13.35 2.40
N SER A 329 -6.74 12.59 3.37
CA SER A 329 -7.44 11.41 3.93
C SER A 329 -8.77 11.78 4.57
N ASN A 330 -8.82 12.89 5.32
CA ASN A 330 -10.02 13.38 5.98
C ASN A 330 -11.09 13.78 4.96
N ILE A 331 -10.69 14.32 3.80
CA ILE A 331 -11.62 14.66 2.73
C ILE A 331 -12.24 13.39 2.13
N PHE A 332 -11.43 12.38 1.83
CA PHE A 332 -11.92 11.12 1.28
C PHE A 332 -12.76 10.31 2.28
N ASP A 333 -12.44 10.37 3.57
CA ASP A 333 -13.25 9.78 4.64
C ASP A 333 -14.58 10.54 4.85
N ALA A 334 -14.57 11.88 4.73
CA ALA A 334 -15.77 12.71 4.84
C ALA A 334 -16.71 12.59 3.63
N ALA A 335 -16.17 12.29 2.44
CA ALA A 335 -16.96 12.13 1.23
C ALA A 335 -18.03 11.04 1.39
N HIS A 336 -19.23 11.28 0.86
CA HIS A 336 -20.30 10.28 0.83
C HIS A 336 -19.86 9.06 0.00
N GLU A 337 -19.18 9.34 -1.11
CA GLU A 337 -18.55 8.35 -1.97
C GLU A 337 -17.37 8.96 -2.73
N VAL A 338 -16.60 8.07 -3.34
CA VAL A 338 -15.51 8.42 -4.25
C VAL A 338 -15.76 7.81 -5.61
N ILE A 339 -15.78 8.65 -6.64
CA ILE A 339 -15.80 8.17 -8.03
C ILE A 339 -14.37 8.16 -8.55
N VAL A 340 -13.98 7.05 -9.16
CA VAL A 340 -12.68 6.86 -9.83
C VAL A 340 -12.92 6.71 -11.33
N PRO A 341 -12.77 7.80 -12.12
CA PRO A 341 -12.83 7.75 -13.57
C PRO A 341 -11.51 7.20 -14.16
N LEU A 342 -11.47 5.90 -14.42
CA LEU A 342 -10.30 5.22 -14.94
C LEU A 342 -10.04 5.59 -16.41
N GLY A 343 -8.78 5.79 -16.76
CA GLY A 343 -8.34 6.09 -18.11
C GLY A 343 -8.11 4.85 -18.97
N LEU A 344 -9.12 3.99 -19.10
CA LEU A 344 -8.98 2.68 -19.75
C LEU A 344 -8.79 2.81 -21.27
N ASN A 345 -7.87 2.03 -21.83
CA ASN A 345 -7.62 1.99 -23.27
C ASN A 345 -8.56 1.02 -23.98
N ASP A 346 -9.01 -0.03 -23.30
CA ASP A 346 -9.97 -1.00 -23.82
C ASP A 346 -11.34 -0.79 -23.17
N ALA A 347 -12.32 -0.35 -23.96
CA ALA A 347 -13.69 -0.10 -23.51
C ALA A 347 -14.40 -1.36 -22.96
N LYS A 348 -13.85 -2.56 -23.19
CA LYS A 348 -14.35 -3.82 -22.61
C LYS A 348 -13.83 -4.09 -21.20
N THR A 349 -12.75 -3.46 -20.77
CA THR A 349 -12.10 -3.72 -19.48
C THR A 349 -13.09 -3.60 -18.32
N LEU A 350 -13.77 -2.45 -18.21
CA LEU A 350 -14.69 -2.22 -17.11
C LEU A 350 -15.97 -3.07 -17.20
N PRO A 351 -16.66 -3.18 -18.35
CA PRO A 351 -17.79 -4.10 -18.48
C PRO A 351 -17.46 -5.55 -18.15
N LEU A 352 -16.27 -6.03 -18.53
CA LEU A 352 -15.82 -7.39 -18.22
C LEU A 352 -15.69 -7.61 -16.71
N LEU A 353 -15.09 -6.65 -15.99
CA LEU A 353 -14.92 -6.73 -14.54
C LEU A 353 -16.25 -6.51 -13.80
N ALA A 354 -17.08 -5.58 -14.27
CA ALA A 354 -18.40 -5.28 -13.72
C ALA A 354 -19.43 -6.40 -13.96
N GLY A 355 -19.15 -7.34 -14.88
CA GLY A 355 -20.03 -8.44 -15.22
C GLY A 355 -20.43 -9.30 -14.01
N THR A 356 -21.70 -9.67 -13.96
CA THR A 356 -22.27 -10.54 -12.91
C THR A 356 -21.91 -12.01 -13.09
N THR A 357 -21.56 -12.41 -14.32
CA THR A 357 -21.11 -13.77 -14.63
C THR A 357 -19.74 -14.02 -13.97
N ALA A 358 -19.56 -15.23 -13.46
CA ALA A 358 -18.23 -15.69 -13.05
C ALA A 358 -17.26 -15.57 -14.25
N LEU A 359 -16.04 -15.10 -13.99
CA LEU A 359 -15.01 -15.12 -15.02
C LEU A 359 -14.78 -16.58 -15.42
N SER A 360 -14.74 -16.83 -16.73
CA SER A 360 -14.46 -18.16 -17.27
C SER A 360 -13.14 -18.69 -16.69
N ALA A 361 -13.08 -19.98 -16.40
CA ALA A 361 -11.84 -20.63 -15.96
C ALA A 361 -10.73 -20.59 -17.02
N THR A 362 -11.09 -20.32 -18.29
CA THR A 362 -10.15 -20.09 -19.40
C THR A 362 -10.08 -18.59 -19.70
N PRO A 363 -8.89 -17.97 -19.76
CA PRO A 363 -8.76 -16.53 -19.92
C PRO A 363 -9.12 -16.21 -21.37
N SER A 364 -10.11 -15.35 -21.58
CA SER A 364 -10.30 -14.76 -22.90
C SER A 364 -9.17 -13.78 -23.20
N THR A 365 -8.93 -13.49 -24.49
CA THR A 365 -8.05 -12.38 -24.90
C THR A 365 -8.48 -11.08 -24.23
N ASP A 366 -9.79 -10.85 -24.08
CA ASP A 366 -10.36 -9.69 -23.41
C ASP A 366 -9.93 -9.62 -21.92
N LEU A 367 -9.85 -10.75 -21.19
CA LEU A 367 -9.37 -10.76 -19.80
C LEU A 367 -7.89 -10.38 -19.70
N VAL A 368 -7.07 -10.91 -20.61
CA VAL A 368 -5.63 -10.59 -20.64
C VAL A 368 -5.42 -9.11 -20.96
N ASN A 369 -6.20 -8.56 -21.90
CA ASN A 369 -6.17 -7.14 -22.22
C ASN A 369 -6.62 -6.28 -21.05
N ALA A 370 -7.70 -6.66 -20.35
CA ALA A 370 -8.18 -5.95 -19.17
C ALA A 370 -7.12 -5.86 -18.06
N LEU A 371 -6.38 -6.94 -17.79
CA LEU A 371 -5.28 -6.93 -16.81
C LEU A 371 -4.12 -6.04 -17.28
N LYS A 372 -3.76 -6.07 -18.56
CA LYS A 372 -2.71 -5.18 -19.11
C LYS A 372 -3.13 -3.72 -19.07
N ASP A 373 -4.39 -3.44 -19.37
CA ASP A 373 -4.96 -2.10 -19.38
C ASP A 373 -4.94 -1.51 -17.96
N LEU A 374 -5.42 -2.25 -16.96
CA LEU A 374 -5.29 -1.87 -15.55
C LEU A 374 -3.84 -1.71 -15.09
N ASN A 375 -2.92 -2.54 -15.59
CA ASN A 375 -1.49 -2.43 -15.26
C ASN A 375 -0.86 -1.14 -15.81
N GLN A 376 -1.43 -0.58 -16.87
CA GLN A 376 -1.01 0.68 -17.45
C GLN A 376 -1.83 1.87 -16.96
N GLU A 377 -2.88 1.64 -16.19
CA GLU A 377 -3.78 2.68 -15.72
C GLU A 377 -3.07 3.58 -14.69
N GLU A 378 -3.16 4.88 -14.91
CA GLU A 378 -2.33 5.86 -14.20
C GLU A 378 -2.76 6.06 -12.75
N TRP A 379 -4.06 6.00 -12.47
CA TRP A 379 -4.55 5.95 -11.10
C TRP A 379 -4.05 4.69 -10.39
N VAL A 380 -4.11 3.50 -10.99
CA VAL A 380 -3.59 2.26 -10.38
C VAL A 380 -2.11 2.40 -10.01
N LYS A 381 -1.31 3.02 -10.87
CA LYS A 381 0.13 3.30 -10.65
C LYS A 381 0.40 4.32 -9.56
N SER A 382 -0.52 5.25 -9.30
CA SER A 382 -0.28 6.40 -8.44
C SER A 382 -0.04 6.01 -6.98
N ILE A 383 0.88 6.71 -6.31
CA ILE A 383 1.09 6.58 -4.87
C ILE A 383 -0.14 7.01 -4.05
N TRP A 384 -0.87 8.02 -4.53
CA TRP A 384 -2.05 8.56 -3.85
C TRP A 384 -3.17 7.53 -3.72
N THR A 385 -3.32 6.66 -4.71
CA THR A 385 -4.30 5.57 -4.74
C THR A 385 -4.30 4.73 -3.48
N TYR A 386 -3.13 4.47 -2.89
CA TYR A 386 -3.08 3.69 -1.65
C TYR A 386 -3.77 4.40 -0.49
N LYS A 387 -3.42 5.66 -0.26
CA LYS A 387 -4.03 6.52 0.78
C LYS A 387 -5.52 6.71 0.56
N GLU A 388 -5.90 7.06 -0.67
CA GLU A 388 -7.29 7.33 -1.03
C GLU A 388 -8.14 6.08 -0.81
N VAL A 389 -7.71 4.94 -1.34
CA VAL A 389 -8.45 3.67 -1.24
C VAL A 389 -8.59 3.22 0.20
N LEU A 390 -7.61 3.46 1.07
CA LEU A 390 -7.75 3.12 2.48
C LEU A 390 -8.63 4.11 3.26
N SER A 391 -8.74 5.37 2.82
CA SER A 391 -9.46 6.41 3.59
C SER A 391 -10.96 6.45 3.27
N ALA A 392 -11.36 6.14 2.04
CA ALA A 392 -12.74 6.37 1.62
C ALA A 392 -13.73 5.29 2.07
N LYS A 393 -14.98 5.73 2.31
CA LYS A 393 -16.08 4.84 2.70
C LYS A 393 -16.57 3.97 1.55
N ASN A 394 -16.83 4.58 0.39
CA ASN A 394 -17.39 3.90 -0.77
C ASN A 394 -16.68 4.31 -2.06
N TYR A 395 -16.52 3.35 -2.99
CA TYR A 395 -15.95 3.58 -4.31
C TYR A 395 -16.92 3.22 -5.43
N ILE A 396 -16.91 4.03 -6.49
CA ILE A 396 -17.52 3.70 -7.78
C ILE A 396 -16.45 3.87 -8.86
N PHE A 397 -16.08 2.77 -9.51
CA PHE A 397 -15.16 2.79 -10.64
C PHE A 397 -15.96 2.93 -11.93
N THR A 398 -15.50 3.86 -12.78
CA THR A 398 -16.13 4.23 -14.05
C THR A 398 -15.07 4.31 -15.13
N ASP A 399 -15.47 4.29 -16.39
CA ASP A 399 -14.55 4.49 -17.52
C ASP A 399 -14.68 5.94 -17.98
N ARG A 400 -13.62 6.72 -17.80
CA ARG A 400 -13.59 8.14 -18.19
C ARG A 400 -13.83 8.33 -19.69
N ASN A 401 -13.42 7.36 -20.50
CA ASN A 401 -13.49 7.40 -21.95
C ASN A 401 -14.82 6.83 -22.48
N ALA A 402 -15.67 6.27 -21.62
CA ALA A 402 -16.95 5.75 -22.03
C ALA A 402 -17.83 6.87 -22.60
N LYS A 403 -18.35 6.63 -23.80
CA LYS A 403 -19.39 7.45 -24.41
C LYS A 403 -20.72 6.73 -24.18
N ALA A 404 -21.42 7.09 -23.11
CA ALA A 404 -22.78 6.60 -22.92
C ALA A 404 -23.64 6.97 -24.14
N ALA A 405 -24.26 5.97 -24.77
CA ALA A 405 -25.38 6.24 -25.67
C ALA A 405 -26.47 6.94 -24.85
N SER A 406 -27.11 7.97 -25.41
CA SER A 406 -28.12 8.79 -24.70
C SER A 406 -29.10 7.92 -23.90
N GLY A 407 -29.04 8.01 -22.57
CA GLY A 407 -29.94 7.31 -21.63
C GLY A 407 -29.43 5.97 -21.08
N ALA A 408 -28.31 5.42 -21.55
CA ALA A 408 -27.69 4.23 -20.95
C ALA A 408 -26.73 4.62 -19.80
N LYS A 409 -26.80 3.91 -18.67
CA LYS A 409 -25.78 4.05 -17.62
C LYS A 409 -24.48 3.39 -18.07
N GLU A 410 -23.37 4.07 -17.87
CA GLU A 410 -22.04 3.51 -18.11
C GLU A 410 -21.83 2.28 -17.21
N ALA A 411 -20.94 1.36 -17.62
CA ALA A 411 -20.58 0.25 -16.75
C ALA A 411 -19.95 0.80 -15.47
N GLN A 412 -20.43 0.32 -14.32
CA GLN A 412 -19.91 0.70 -13.02
C GLN A 412 -19.61 -0.56 -12.23
N ILE A 413 -18.54 -0.51 -11.44
CA ILE A 413 -18.24 -1.53 -10.44
C ILE A 413 -17.93 -0.85 -9.12
N LYS A 414 -18.48 -1.40 -8.04
CA LYS A 414 -18.45 -0.75 -6.73
C LYS A 414 -17.42 -1.39 -5.83
N ASP A 415 -16.62 -0.54 -5.19
CA ASP A 415 -15.86 -0.85 -3.98
C ASP A 415 -15.17 -2.22 -3.97
N LEU A 416 -15.41 -3.06 -2.94
CA LEU A 416 -14.77 -4.36 -2.79
C LEU A 416 -15.05 -5.32 -3.96
N GLN A 417 -16.13 -5.13 -4.72
CA GLN A 417 -16.37 -5.95 -5.90
C GLN A 417 -15.31 -5.71 -6.98
N PHE A 418 -14.82 -4.49 -7.14
CA PHE A 418 -13.73 -4.18 -8.07
C PHE A 418 -12.47 -4.97 -7.72
N PHE A 419 -11.99 -4.83 -6.49
CA PHE A 419 -10.79 -5.53 -6.02
C PHE A 419 -10.94 -7.05 -6.07
N LYS A 420 -12.13 -7.56 -5.70
CA LYS A 420 -12.43 -8.99 -5.80
C LYS A 420 -12.35 -9.48 -7.25
N LYS A 421 -12.93 -8.74 -8.20
CA LYS A 421 -12.91 -9.09 -9.63
C LYS A 421 -11.50 -9.02 -10.22
N VAL A 422 -10.67 -8.08 -9.79
CA VAL A 422 -9.25 -8.04 -10.13
C VAL A 422 -8.52 -9.30 -9.61
N GLY A 423 -8.75 -9.70 -8.36
CA GLY A 423 -8.17 -10.92 -7.79
C GLY A 423 -8.63 -12.20 -8.51
N GLU A 424 -9.93 -12.30 -8.83
CA GLU A 424 -10.48 -13.40 -9.65
C GLU A 424 -9.83 -13.45 -11.04
N ALA A 425 -9.68 -12.30 -11.70
CA ALA A 425 -9.02 -12.19 -13.00
C ALA A 425 -7.56 -12.64 -12.95
N LEU A 426 -6.81 -12.24 -11.92
CA LEU A 426 -5.44 -12.68 -11.70
C LEU A 426 -5.35 -14.19 -11.44
N ASP A 427 -6.24 -14.76 -10.62
CA ASP A 427 -6.25 -16.20 -10.33
C ASP A 427 -6.56 -17.02 -11.60
N VAL A 428 -7.51 -16.59 -12.44
CA VAL A 428 -7.77 -17.21 -13.76
C VAL A 428 -6.54 -17.10 -14.68
N TYR A 429 -5.94 -15.92 -14.76
CA TYR A 429 -4.77 -15.69 -15.60
C TYR A 429 -3.57 -16.57 -15.20
N LYS A 430 -3.26 -16.64 -13.90
CA LYS A 430 -2.20 -17.50 -13.32
C LYS A 430 -2.42 -18.97 -13.63
N GLY A 431 -3.64 -19.48 -13.37
CA GLY A 431 -3.95 -20.91 -13.52
C GLY A 431 -3.71 -21.45 -14.93
N GLN A 432 -3.90 -20.61 -15.94
CA GLN A 432 -3.87 -21.00 -17.35
C GLN A 432 -2.51 -20.77 -18.01
N THR A 433 -1.87 -19.65 -17.67
CA THR A 433 -0.51 -19.35 -18.14
C THR A 433 0.57 -20.11 -17.36
N LYS A 434 0.17 -20.81 -16.28
CA LYS A 434 1.07 -21.48 -15.32
C LYS A 434 2.09 -20.50 -14.71
N LEU A 435 1.73 -19.21 -14.66
CA LEU A 435 2.53 -18.18 -14.01
C LEU A 435 2.34 -18.27 -12.50
N THR A 436 3.44 -18.12 -11.77
CA THR A 436 3.45 -18.03 -10.33
C THR A 436 3.05 -16.63 -9.87
N SER A 437 2.80 -16.45 -8.56
CA SER A 437 2.58 -15.10 -8.00
C SER A 437 3.81 -14.19 -8.18
N TRP A 438 5.00 -14.77 -8.27
CA TRP A 438 6.24 -14.03 -8.52
C TRP A 438 6.31 -13.52 -9.96
N ASP A 439 5.83 -14.32 -10.91
CA ASP A 439 5.77 -13.90 -12.31
C ASP A 439 4.75 -12.77 -12.50
N ILE A 440 3.60 -12.83 -11.83
CA ILE A 440 2.61 -11.74 -11.85
C ILE A 440 3.21 -10.47 -11.27
N ARG A 441 3.86 -10.54 -10.11
CA ARG A 441 4.53 -9.38 -9.50
C ARG A 441 5.54 -8.72 -10.44
N LYS A 442 6.30 -9.53 -11.19
CA LYS A 442 7.28 -9.04 -12.15
C LYS A 442 6.66 -8.43 -13.41
N ASN A 443 5.61 -9.06 -13.95
CA ASN A 443 5.09 -8.72 -15.28
C ASN A 443 3.83 -7.84 -15.27
N LEU A 444 3.07 -7.85 -14.17
CA LEU A 444 1.85 -7.09 -13.91
C LEU A 444 1.93 -6.40 -12.54
N THR A 445 3.05 -5.72 -12.29
CA THR A 445 3.42 -5.15 -10.99
C THR A 445 2.36 -4.24 -10.39
N GLN A 446 1.67 -3.45 -11.21
CA GLN A 446 0.71 -2.45 -10.75
C GLN A 446 -0.62 -3.09 -10.37
N VAL A 447 -1.05 -4.12 -11.12
CA VAL A 447 -2.25 -4.89 -10.77
C VAL A 447 -2.00 -5.80 -9.58
N ASP A 448 -0.81 -6.36 -9.42
CA ASP A 448 -0.44 -7.11 -8.21
C ASP A 448 -0.43 -6.19 -6.97
N ALA A 449 0.01 -4.92 -7.12
CA ALA A 449 -0.07 -3.92 -6.03
C ALA A 449 -1.53 -3.51 -5.73
N LEU A 450 -2.39 -3.58 -6.74
CA LEU A 450 -3.82 -3.33 -6.60
C LEU A 450 -4.54 -4.48 -5.88
N GLU A 451 -4.14 -5.74 -6.13
CA GLU A 451 -4.62 -6.91 -5.38
C GLU A 451 -4.23 -6.80 -3.90
N ASP A 452 -2.96 -6.48 -3.60
CA ASP A 452 -2.47 -6.29 -2.23
C ASP A 452 -3.22 -5.12 -1.53
N LEU A 453 -3.53 -4.03 -2.23
CA LEU A 453 -4.35 -2.92 -1.71
C LEU A 453 -5.79 -3.35 -1.44
N GLY A 454 -6.40 -4.15 -2.32
CA GLY A 454 -7.73 -4.70 -2.11
C GLY A 454 -7.81 -5.57 -0.85
N LEU A 455 -6.77 -6.37 -0.59
CA LEU A 455 -6.62 -7.14 0.64
C LEU A 455 -6.49 -6.22 1.87
N ALA A 456 -5.65 -5.19 1.80
CA ALA A 456 -5.48 -4.24 2.89
C ALA A 456 -6.80 -3.54 3.25
N ARG A 457 -7.55 -3.09 2.23
CA ARG A 457 -8.88 -2.47 2.41
C ARG A 457 -9.90 -3.43 3.03
N GLN A 458 -9.87 -4.71 2.68
CA GLN A 458 -10.81 -5.69 3.22
C GLN A 458 -10.50 -6.05 4.70
N LEU A 459 -9.22 -6.09 5.06
CA LEU A 459 -8.79 -6.67 6.33
C LEU A 459 -8.61 -5.65 7.45
N LYS A 460 -8.39 -4.39 7.12
CA LYS A 460 -7.94 -3.38 8.10
C LYS A 460 -8.86 -2.18 8.06
N ALA A 461 -9.14 -1.65 9.25
CA ALA A 461 -9.71 -0.32 9.30
C ALA A 461 -8.66 0.68 8.77
N PRO A 462 -9.11 1.82 8.23
CA PRO A 462 -8.22 2.90 7.85
C PRO A 462 -7.23 3.22 9.00
N TYR A 463 -5.97 3.50 8.68
CA TYR A 463 -4.94 3.94 9.65
C TYR A 463 -4.45 2.90 10.66
N GLU A 464 -4.89 1.64 10.59
CA GLU A 464 -4.43 0.56 11.48
C GLU A 464 -3.24 -0.24 10.93
N GLY A 465 -2.88 -0.05 9.66
CA GLY A 465 -1.72 -0.70 9.03
C GLY A 465 -0.40 -0.30 9.70
N SER A 466 0.59 -1.19 9.70
CA SER A 466 1.95 -0.82 10.10
C SER A 466 2.57 0.11 9.07
N VAL A 467 3.53 0.90 9.55
CA VAL A 467 4.50 1.56 8.67
C VAL A 467 5.12 0.57 7.67
N PHE A 468 5.56 -0.59 8.14
CA PHE A 468 6.23 -1.57 7.30
C PHE A 468 5.37 -2.06 6.12
N GLU A 469 4.10 -2.39 6.36
CA GLU A 469 3.17 -2.79 5.31
C GLU A 469 2.83 -1.64 4.36
N ALA A 470 2.60 -0.44 4.91
CA ALA A 470 2.30 0.74 4.11
C ALA A 470 3.46 1.08 3.17
N LEU A 471 4.70 1.07 3.67
CA LEU A 471 5.89 1.29 2.83
C LEU A 471 6.04 0.24 1.73
N ALA A 472 5.87 -1.05 2.05
CA ALA A 472 5.98 -2.12 1.06
C ALA A 472 4.95 -1.98 -0.08
N ASN A 473 3.75 -1.44 0.20
CA ASN A 473 2.74 -1.16 -0.81
C ASN A 473 3.02 0.12 -1.60
N LEU A 474 3.50 1.18 -0.93
CA LEU A 474 3.76 2.48 -1.55
C LEU A 474 4.98 2.45 -2.49
N ASP A 475 6.02 1.69 -2.16
CA ASP A 475 7.22 1.57 -3.00
C ASP A 475 6.97 0.99 -4.39
N ARG A 476 5.84 0.31 -4.57
CA ARG A 476 5.44 -0.28 -5.85
C ARG A 476 4.74 0.71 -6.77
N ARG A 477 4.51 1.93 -6.28
CA ARG A 477 3.69 2.95 -6.92
C ARG A 477 4.58 4.09 -7.38
N PHE A 478 4.14 4.72 -8.46
CA PHE A 478 4.80 5.89 -9.01
C PHE A 478 4.59 7.10 -8.11
N VAL A 479 5.68 7.84 -7.90
CA VAL A 479 5.71 9.09 -7.17
C VAL A 479 6.65 10.07 -7.88
N GLU A 480 6.27 11.34 -7.92
CA GLU A 480 7.00 12.38 -8.65
C GLU A 480 8.07 13.06 -7.80
N SER A 481 7.91 13.04 -6.47
CA SER A 481 8.83 13.66 -5.52
C SER A 481 8.75 13.02 -4.14
N ASP A 482 9.85 13.10 -3.38
CA ASP A 482 9.91 12.58 -2.01
C ASP A 482 8.90 13.24 -1.07
N LYS A 483 8.52 14.50 -1.31
CA LYS A 483 7.46 15.17 -0.55
C LYS A 483 6.09 14.53 -0.80
N ASN A 484 5.76 14.23 -2.07
CA ASN A 484 4.53 13.50 -2.40
C ASN A 484 4.55 12.08 -1.82
N PHE A 485 5.71 11.44 -1.78
CA PHE A 485 5.86 10.16 -1.08
C PHE A 485 5.50 10.29 0.38
N PHE A 486 6.07 11.27 1.07
CA PHE A 486 5.79 11.51 2.47
C PHE A 486 4.32 11.81 2.73
N TRP A 487 3.67 12.68 1.95
CA TRP A 487 2.24 13.01 2.15
C TRP A 487 1.29 11.84 1.85
N GLY A 488 1.62 11.04 0.83
CA GLY A 488 0.93 9.79 0.55
C GLY A 488 1.07 8.81 1.71
N PHE A 489 2.29 8.69 2.25
CA PHE A 489 2.61 7.77 3.33
C PHE A 489 2.05 8.19 4.70
N TYR A 490 2.26 9.44 5.12
CA TYR A 490 1.81 9.96 6.41
C TYR A 490 0.30 9.83 6.57
N GLY A 491 -0.46 10.20 5.53
CA GLY A 491 -1.92 10.13 5.56
C GLY A 491 -2.50 8.72 5.54
N VAL A 492 -1.69 7.69 5.26
CA VAL A 492 -2.09 6.28 5.47
C VAL A 492 -2.04 5.91 6.94
N LEU A 493 -1.20 6.57 7.74
CA LEU A 493 -0.93 6.17 9.12
C LEU A 493 -1.82 6.90 10.13
N THR A 494 -2.42 8.02 9.75
CA THR A 494 -3.20 8.85 10.68
C THR A 494 -4.22 9.76 10.00
N LEU A 495 -5.27 10.11 10.76
CA LEU A 495 -6.18 11.23 10.49
C LEU A 495 -5.78 12.52 11.20
N GLU A 496 -4.76 12.45 12.06
CA GLU A 496 -4.29 13.61 12.82
C GLU A 496 -3.78 14.67 11.86
N MET A 497 -4.47 15.82 11.89
CA MET A 497 -4.09 16.99 11.12
C MET A 497 -2.72 17.49 11.60
N ILE A 498 -1.84 17.81 10.65
CA ILE A 498 -0.65 18.58 10.96
C ILE A 498 -1.11 20.03 11.17
N PRO A 499 -0.91 20.64 12.35
CA PRO A 499 -1.29 22.02 12.57
C PRO A 499 -0.55 22.92 11.59
N ALA A 500 -1.27 23.84 10.96
CA ALA A 500 -0.70 24.85 10.08
C ALA A 500 0.30 25.76 10.79
N SER A 501 0.17 25.88 12.11
CA SER A 501 1.14 26.54 13.00
C SER A 501 2.51 25.84 13.07
N LYS A 502 2.65 24.63 12.53
CA LYS A 502 3.90 23.88 12.44
C LYS A 502 4.19 23.49 10.99
N PRO A 503 4.42 24.47 10.10
CA PRO A 503 4.76 24.17 8.71
C PRO A 503 6.05 23.31 8.66
N HIS A 504 6.12 22.47 7.64
CA HIS A 504 7.29 21.65 7.38
C HIS A 504 7.92 22.11 6.07
N ASP A 505 9.07 22.76 6.18
CA ASP A 505 9.78 23.30 5.03
C ASP A 505 10.77 22.28 4.48
N THR A 506 11.26 21.38 5.36
CA THR A 506 12.30 20.40 5.04
C THR A 506 11.81 18.96 5.17
N LEU A 507 12.48 18.05 4.43
CA LEU A 507 12.23 16.61 4.54
C LEU A 507 12.59 16.06 5.93
N ALA A 508 13.57 16.65 6.61
CA ALA A 508 13.96 16.24 7.96
C ALA A 508 12.86 16.49 9.00
N GLU A 509 12.17 17.63 8.91
CA GLU A 509 11.03 17.95 9.79
C GLU A 509 9.86 16.99 9.58
N LEU A 510 9.58 16.63 8.32
CA LEU A 510 8.58 15.61 7.99
C LEU A 510 8.93 14.25 8.63
N TYR A 511 10.19 13.82 8.53
CA TYR A 511 10.67 12.58 9.14
C TYR A 511 10.53 12.56 10.67
N GLU A 512 10.93 13.63 11.36
CA GLU A 512 10.75 13.69 12.81
C GLU A 512 9.26 13.64 13.19
N ARG A 513 8.36 14.24 12.39
CA ARG A 513 6.91 14.12 12.56
C ARG A 513 6.41 12.69 12.43
N LEU A 514 6.89 11.99 11.40
CA LEU A 514 6.59 10.58 11.21
C LEU A 514 7.04 9.77 12.42
N PHE A 515 8.26 10.00 12.94
CA PHE A 515 8.75 9.30 14.12
C PHE A 515 7.92 9.60 15.36
N GLU A 516 7.57 10.87 15.61
CA GLU A 516 6.68 11.27 16.71
C GLU A 516 5.33 10.53 16.63
N LEU A 517 4.72 10.47 15.44
CA LEU A 517 3.46 9.74 15.21
C LEU A 517 3.63 8.25 15.50
N CYS A 518 4.67 7.64 14.96
CA CYS A 518 4.96 6.21 15.09
C CYS A 518 5.23 5.81 16.55
N GLU A 519 6.04 6.59 17.26
CA GLU A 519 6.33 6.41 18.68
C GLU A 519 5.07 6.56 19.54
N LYS A 520 4.21 7.54 19.23
CA LYS A 520 2.91 7.73 19.88
C LYS A 520 1.99 6.51 19.69
N LYS A 521 1.98 5.94 18.47
CA LYS A 521 1.26 4.70 18.14
C LYS A 521 1.95 3.43 18.67
N LYS A 522 3.16 3.56 19.21
CA LYS A 522 4.05 2.44 19.58
C LYS A 522 4.35 1.49 18.40
N ASP A 523 4.31 1.99 17.17
CA ASP A 523 4.73 1.27 15.97
C ASP A 523 6.13 1.74 15.56
N TYR A 524 7.15 0.96 15.92
CA TYR A 524 8.53 1.21 15.56
C TYR A 524 8.92 0.57 14.22
N SER A 525 7.98 0.09 13.40
CA SER A 525 8.31 -0.65 12.18
C SER A 525 8.94 0.22 11.08
N PHE A 526 8.92 1.55 11.22
CA PHE A 526 9.66 2.51 10.39
C PHE A 526 11.19 2.31 10.38
N VAL A 527 11.71 1.53 11.33
CA VAL A 527 13.14 1.20 11.42
C VAL A 527 13.55 0.07 10.47
N TYR A 528 12.59 -0.61 9.83
CA TYR A 528 12.84 -1.68 8.86
C TYR A 528 12.75 -1.18 7.43
N THR A 529 13.65 -0.26 7.10
CA THR A 529 13.77 0.40 5.79
C THR A 529 15.17 0.23 5.22
N SER A 530 15.33 0.43 3.92
CA SER A 530 16.64 0.43 3.25
C SER A 530 17.41 1.74 3.41
N ALA A 531 16.78 2.79 3.96
CA ALA A 531 17.41 4.09 4.19
C ALA A 531 18.68 4.02 5.06
N GLU A 532 19.61 4.93 4.84
CA GLU A 532 20.77 5.11 5.72
C GLU A 532 20.35 5.34 7.17
N ARG A 533 21.23 5.02 8.12
CA ARG A 533 20.94 5.19 9.55
C ARG A 533 21.50 6.50 10.08
N GLN A 534 20.79 7.09 11.04
CA GLN A 534 21.26 8.28 11.72
C GLN A 534 22.53 8.00 12.53
N THR A 535 23.35 9.02 12.74
CA THR A 535 24.52 8.95 13.63
C THR A 535 24.22 9.51 15.02
N THR A 536 23.00 10.01 15.25
CA THR A 536 22.55 10.59 16.51
C THR A 536 22.51 9.51 17.60
N LYS A 537 23.13 9.81 18.75
CA LYS A 537 23.15 8.90 19.91
C LYS A 537 21.73 8.47 20.29
N LEU A 538 21.52 7.20 20.63
CA LEU A 538 20.21 6.58 20.94
C LEU A 538 19.24 6.45 19.76
N LYS A 539 19.52 7.07 18.61
CA LYS A 539 18.73 6.95 17.37
C LYS A 539 19.54 6.33 16.23
N THR A 540 20.62 5.61 16.53
CA THR A 540 21.54 5.03 15.53
C THR A 540 20.92 3.94 14.64
N PHE A 541 19.70 3.52 14.94
CA PHE A 541 18.90 2.57 14.16
C PHE A 541 17.70 3.24 13.45
N TYR A 542 17.48 4.54 13.67
CA TYR A 542 16.47 5.31 12.95
C TYR A 542 16.94 5.57 11.52
N PRO A 543 16.03 5.62 10.54
CA PRO A 543 16.37 6.08 9.21
C PRO A 543 16.73 7.56 9.21
N LYS A 544 17.71 7.92 8.39
CA LYS A 544 18.07 9.31 8.07
C LYS A 544 17.05 9.84 7.05
N ALA A 545 16.77 11.15 7.12
CA ALA A 545 15.90 11.81 6.16
C ALA A 545 16.44 11.66 4.72
N GLY A 546 15.58 11.24 3.80
CA GLY A 546 15.91 10.95 2.40
C GLY A 546 14.82 10.12 1.71
N ALA A 547 15.23 9.21 0.83
CA ALA A 547 14.31 8.24 0.22
C ALA A 547 13.97 7.13 1.24
N LEU A 548 12.70 7.03 1.64
CA LEU A 548 12.22 6.03 2.61
C LEU A 548 11.65 4.81 1.90
N HIS A 549 12.49 3.83 1.59
CA HIS A 549 12.03 2.60 0.97
C HIS A 549 12.00 1.43 1.97
N SER A 550 11.06 0.53 1.80
CA SER A 550 11.01 -0.79 2.41
C SER A 550 12.26 -1.61 2.09
N ILE A 551 12.54 -2.62 2.92
CA ILE A 551 13.64 -3.57 2.67
C ILE A 551 13.35 -4.42 1.44
N ILE A 552 12.08 -4.81 1.27
CA ILE A 552 11.51 -5.47 0.09
C ILE A 552 10.08 -5.01 -0.11
N THR A 553 9.60 -5.02 -1.35
CA THR A 553 8.25 -4.56 -1.73
C THR A 553 7.14 -5.58 -1.48
N MET A 554 7.40 -6.60 -0.65
CA MET A 554 6.41 -7.62 -0.30
C MET A 554 5.77 -7.28 1.05
N PRO A 555 4.43 -7.13 1.10
CA PRO A 555 3.74 -6.84 2.35
C PRO A 555 3.92 -7.99 3.35
N GLY A 556 4.03 -7.64 4.63
CA GLY A 556 4.16 -8.59 5.73
C GLY A 556 2.81 -9.10 6.24
N ASP A 557 2.83 -10.15 7.05
CA ASP A 557 1.64 -10.83 7.59
C ASP A 557 1.21 -10.34 8.98
N ALA A 558 1.66 -9.16 9.40
CA ALA A 558 1.63 -8.72 10.79
C ALA A 558 1.15 -7.27 11.00
N ASN A 559 0.84 -6.96 12.27
CA ASN A 559 0.29 -5.68 12.69
C ASN A 559 1.34 -4.58 12.69
N TYR A 560 2.34 -4.62 13.58
CA TYR A 560 3.42 -3.63 13.72
C TYR A 560 4.54 -4.13 14.64
N GLN A 561 5.67 -3.42 14.67
CA GLN A 561 6.74 -3.64 15.63
C GLN A 561 6.48 -2.79 16.88
N SER A 562 6.16 -3.42 18.00
CA SER A 562 5.95 -2.73 19.27
C SER A 562 7.26 -2.36 19.97
N GLY A 563 7.20 -1.33 20.82
CA GLY A 563 8.33 -0.91 21.62
C GLY A 563 8.01 0.23 22.59
N SER A 564 9.03 0.67 23.31
CA SER A 564 8.95 1.79 24.25
C SER A 564 10.21 2.63 24.27
N SER A 565 10.05 3.94 24.39
CA SER A 565 11.15 4.91 24.48
C SER A 565 11.48 5.21 25.95
N SER A 566 12.77 5.37 26.24
CA SER A 566 13.29 5.72 27.57
C SER A 566 14.51 6.64 27.45
N ALA A 567 14.95 7.21 28.58
CA ALA A 567 16.19 8.00 28.62
C ALA A 567 17.45 7.20 28.21
N LYS A 568 17.38 5.86 28.17
CA LYS A 568 18.49 4.97 27.78
C LYS A 568 18.47 4.57 26.30
N GLY A 569 17.45 4.99 25.55
CA GLY A 569 17.18 4.53 24.18
C GLY A 569 15.82 3.86 24.07
N VAL A 570 15.62 3.16 22.96
CA VAL A 570 14.34 2.52 22.61
C VAL A 570 14.44 1.03 22.82
N THR A 571 13.45 0.43 23.46
CA THR A 571 13.33 -1.02 23.56
C THR A 571 12.33 -1.51 22.53
N LEU A 572 12.78 -2.41 21.65
CA LEU A 572 11.91 -3.10 20.69
C LEU A 572 11.47 -4.44 21.29
N ASP A 573 10.18 -4.71 21.29
CA ASP A 573 9.61 -5.93 21.84
C ASP A 573 9.64 -7.09 20.84
N GLY A 574 9.60 -8.33 21.33
CA GLY A 574 9.52 -9.51 20.46
C GLY A 574 10.69 -9.63 19.48
N MET A 575 11.91 -9.40 19.95
CA MET A 575 13.13 -9.56 19.14
C MET A 575 13.80 -10.89 19.45
N VAL A 576 14.24 -11.59 18.40
CA VAL A 576 15.01 -12.83 18.47
C VAL A 576 16.47 -12.50 18.19
N THR A 577 17.36 -12.87 19.11
CA THR A 577 18.81 -12.69 18.95
C THR A 577 19.45 -13.96 18.42
N LEU A 578 20.06 -13.89 17.24
CA LEU A 578 20.73 -15.00 16.58
C LEU A 578 22.23 -14.72 16.48
N LYS A 579 23.04 -15.78 16.63
CA LYS A 579 24.49 -15.72 16.47
C LYS A 579 24.88 -16.17 15.07
N ALA A 580 25.88 -15.51 14.50
CA ALA A 580 26.52 -15.96 13.28
C ALA A 580 27.19 -17.33 13.50
N THR A 581 27.05 -18.23 12.54
CA THR A 581 27.65 -19.57 12.54
C THR A 581 28.49 -19.77 11.28
N ALA A 582 29.36 -20.80 11.31
CA ALA A 582 30.18 -21.15 10.15
C ALA A 582 29.38 -21.86 9.03
N ALA A 583 28.26 -22.51 9.40
CA ALA A 583 27.40 -23.26 8.50
C ALA A 583 25.94 -23.15 8.94
N LEU A 584 25.03 -23.36 7.99
CA LEU A 584 23.59 -23.24 8.19
C LEU A 584 23.11 -24.41 9.03
N GLY A 585 22.46 -24.11 10.15
CA GLY A 585 21.89 -25.12 11.01
C GLY A 585 20.80 -25.94 10.30
N LYS A 586 20.62 -27.19 10.73
CA LYS A 586 19.62 -28.10 10.16
C LYS A 586 18.22 -27.50 10.16
N ARG A 587 17.85 -26.79 11.24
CA ARG A 587 16.53 -26.16 11.39
C ARG A 587 16.30 -25.09 10.32
N GLY A 588 17.25 -24.16 10.15
CA GLY A 588 17.15 -23.14 9.10
C GLY A 588 17.13 -23.74 7.70
N LYS A 589 17.98 -24.74 7.45
CA LYS A 589 18.04 -25.44 6.15
C LYS A 589 16.72 -26.13 5.81
N ASP A 590 16.14 -26.88 6.74
CA ASP A 590 14.87 -27.59 6.55
C ASP A 590 13.73 -26.60 6.27
N TYR A 591 13.68 -25.48 7.01
CA TYR A 591 12.67 -24.42 6.80
C TYR A 591 12.79 -23.80 5.41
N ILE A 592 14.00 -23.38 5.01
CA ILE A 592 14.25 -22.74 3.71
C ILE A 592 13.91 -23.71 2.57
N GLN A 593 14.33 -24.97 2.67
CA GLN A 593 14.05 -26.00 1.67
C GLN A 593 12.55 -26.32 1.59
N GLN A 594 11.82 -26.26 2.70
CA GLN A 594 10.36 -26.37 2.68
C GLN A 594 9.71 -25.15 2.01
N TRP A 595 10.23 -23.95 2.26
CA TRP A 595 9.76 -22.73 1.61
C TRP A 595 10.00 -22.75 0.09
N PHE A 596 11.17 -23.21 -0.38
CA PHE A 596 11.46 -23.37 -1.81
C PHE A 596 10.46 -24.28 -2.55
N LYS A 597 9.79 -25.19 -1.84
CA LYS A 597 8.75 -26.06 -2.41
C LYS A 597 7.38 -25.38 -2.52
N LYS A 598 7.19 -24.18 -1.95
CA LYS A 598 5.91 -23.45 -1.86
C LYS A 598 5.88 -22.27 -2.84
N ASP A 599 5.62 -22.55 -4.11
CA ASP A 599 5.40 -21.55 -5.17
C ASP A 599 6.55 -20.55 -5.36
N VAL A 600 7.79 -20.96 -5.08
CA VAL A 600 9.00 -20.18 -5.34
C VAL A 600 9.51 -20.50 -6.77
N PRO A 601 10.09 -19.52 -7.50
CA PRO A 601 10.68 -19.78 -8.82
C PRO A 601 11.67 -20.95 -8.80
N ALA A 602 11.65 -21.75 -9.87
CA ALA A 602 12.51 -22.92 -10.04
C ALA A 602 13.97 -22.51 -10.32
N ILE A 603 14.65 -22.03 -9.29
CA ILE A 603 16.08 -21.72 -9.29
C ILE A 603 16.80 -22.95 -8.73
N ALA A 604 17.83 -23.42 -9.43
CA ALA A 604 18.60 -24.58 -8.98
C ALA A 604 19.37 -24.28 -7.68
N ASP A 605 19.40 -25.24 -6.76
CA ASP A 605 20.36 -25.27 -5.68
C ASP A 605 20.92 -26.68 -5.45
N ASP A 606 22.21 -26.78 -5.16
CA ASP A 606 22.90 -28.06 -4.90
C ASP A 606 22.82 -28.47 -3.40
N GLY A 607 22.04 -27.74 -2.61
CA GLY A 607 21.91 -27.94 -1.17
C GLY A 607 23.10 -27.44 -0.34
N THR A 608 24.16 -26.88 -0.94
CA THR A 608 25.21 -26.19 -0.18
C THR A 608 24.71 -24.84 0.33
N ASP A 609 25.24 -24.38 1.47
CA ASP A 609 24.80 -23.11 2.07
C ASP A 609 25.00 -21.92 1.11
N LYS A 610 26.08 -21.95 0.31
CA LYS A 610 26.36 -20.96 -0.72
C LYS A 610 25.31 -20.97 -1.84
N SER A 611 24.93 -22.16 -2.32
CA SER A 611 23.91 -22.27 -3.36
C SER A 611 22.54 -21.88 -2.84
N ILE A 612 22.21 -22.24 -1.60
CA ILE A 612 20.97 -21.81 -0.93
C ILE A 612 20.94 -20.29 -0.82
N ALA A 613 22.00 -19.65 -0.29
CA ALA A 613 22.08 -18.20 -0.19
C ALA A 613 21.96 -17.50 -1.55
N SER A 614 22.63 -18.06 -2.58
CA SER A 614 22.58 -17.54 -3.96
C SER A 614 21.17 -17.62 -4.56
N LYS A 615 20.39 -18.64 -4.21
CA LYS A 615 18.99 -18.76 -4.61
C LYS A 615 18.10 -17.78 -3.84
N ILE A 616 18.28 -17.65 -2.52
CA ILE A 616 17.52 -16.70 -1.70
C ILE A 616 17.70 -15.28 -2.21
N ILE A 617 18.94 -14.84 -2.46
CA ILE A 617 19.17 -13.45 -2.91
C ILE A 617 18.53 -13.19 -4.27
N GLN A 618 18.54 -14.16 -5.20
CA GLN A 618 17.83 -14.02 -6.47
C GLN A 618 16.33 -13.85 -6.27
N ILE A 619 15.72 -14.58 -5.33
CA ILE A 619 14.29 -14.45 -5.00
C ILE A 619 14.01 -13.10 -4.34
N LEU A 620 14.84 -12.67 -3.39
CA LEU A 620 14.70 -11.35 -2.74
C LEU A 620 14.80 -10.22 -3.77
N GLN A 621 15.68 -10.34 -4.77
CA GLN A 621 15.80 -9.37 -5.86
C GLN A 621 14.56 -9.31 -6.76
N MET A 622 13.72 -10.35 -6.80
CA MET A 622 12.43 -10.31 -7.51
C MET A 622 11.35 -9.51 -6.77
N VAL A 623 11.61 -9.14 -5.51
CA VAL A 623 10.79 -8.25 -4.68
C VAL A 623 11.60 -7.00 -4.29
N ASP A 624 12.43 -6.56 -5.23
CA ASP A 624 13.18 -5.29 -5.20
C ASP A 624 14.17 -5.14 -4.04
N TYR A 625 14.63 -6.24 -3.44
CA TYR A 625 15.74 -6.18 -2.50
C TYR A 625 17.00 -5.65 -3.19
N SER A 626 17.49 -4.50 -2.73
CA SER A 626 18.66 -3.80 -3.28
C SER A 626 19.90 -3.85 -2.38
N GLY A 627 19.82 -4.55 -1.25
CA GLY A 627 20.90 -4.62 -0.25
C GLY A 627 22.07 -5.52 -0.65
N SER A 628 22.95 -5.77 0.31
CA SER A 628 24.16 -6.57 0.10
C SER A 628 23.84 -8.02 -0.31
N LYS A 629 24.67 -8.55 -1.22
CA LYS A 629 24.71 -9.98 -1.57
C LYS A 629 25.53 -10.80 -0.56
N GLU A 630 26.35 -10.13 0.25
CA GLU A 630 26.98 -10.78 1.40
C GLU A 630 25.90 -11.18 2.39
N TYR A 631 26.10 -12.33 3.04
CA TYR A 631 25.10 -12.90 3.92
C TYR A 631 25.74 -13.43 5.19
N ILE A 632 24.96 -13.45 6.27
CA ILE A 632 25.35 -14.04 7.54
C ILE A 632 24.49 -15.28 7.77
N VAL A 633 25.17 -16.40 7.98
CA VAL A 633 24.52 -17.69 8.26
C VAL A 633 24.32 -17.82 9.77
N THR A 634 23.18 -18.40 10.17
CA THR A 634 22.86 -18.75 11.56
C THR A 634 22.34 -20.19 11.62
N ASP A 635 22.06 -20.69 12.82
CA ASP A 635 21.40 -22.00 12.98
C ASP A 635 19.95 -22.02 12.43
N ASP A 636 19.34 -20.85 12.32
CA ASP A 636 17.92 -20.65 12.02
C ASP A 636 17.64 -20.19 10.59
N GLY A 637 18.66 -19.71 9.87
CA GLY A 637 18.47 -19.14 8.55
C GLY A 637 19.66 -18.33 8.06
N ILE A 638 19.37 -17.45 7.09
CA ILE A 638 20.36 -16.59 6.44
C ILE A 638 19.86 -15.15 6.50
N PHE A 639 20.72 -14.25 6.95
CA PHE A 639 20.46 -12.81 7.00
C PHE A 639 21.20 -12.08 5.88
N PHE A 640 20.48 -11.24 5.14
CA PHE A 640 20.99 -10.37 4.09
C PHE A 640 20.90 -8.92 4.57
N PRO A 641 22.02 -8.27 4.96
CA PRO A 641 22.04 -6.89 5.39
C PRO A 641 22.03 -5.92 4.21
N GLN A 642 21.49 -4.71 4.39
CA GLN A 642 21.49 -3.66 3.37
C GLN A 642 22.90 -3.26 2.95
N THR A 643 23.84 -3.23 3.89
CA THR A 643 25.28 -3.04 3.64
C THR A 643 26.10 -4.14 4.31
N PRO A 644 27.33 -4.46 3.85
CA PRO A 644 28.21 -5.40 4.53
C PRO A 644 28.34 -5.11 6.03
N ALA A 645 28.10 -6.12 6.88
CA ALA A 645 28.08 -5.96 8.34
C ALA A 645 29.42 -6.20 9.02
N GLY A 646 30.44 -6.61 8.27
CA GLY A 646 31.76 -6.97 8.81
C GLY A 646 31.75 -8.31 9.57
N ALA A 647 32.77 -8.52 10.39
CA ALA A 647 32.98 -9.78 11.09
C ALA A 647 32.14 -9.90 12.37
N ASN A 648 31.57 -11.09 12.60
CA ASN A 648 30.86 -11.50 13.81
C ASN A 648 29.71 -10.56 14.27
N PRO A 649 28.80 -10.12 13.37
CA PRO A 649 27.65 -9.34 13.80
C PRO A 649 26.71 -10.19 14.67
N THR A 650 26.00 -9.52 15.58
CA THR A 650 24.84 -10.11 16.26
C THR A 650 23.59 -9.82 15.44
N ILE A 651 22.81 -10.85 15.10
CA ILE A 651 21.60 -10.68 14.28
C ILE A 651 20.38 -10.55 15.19
N LEU A 652 19.57 -9.53 14.96
CA LEU A 652 18.36 -9.23 15.71
C LEU A 652 17.18 -9.27 14.73
N VAL A 653 16.28 -10.24 14.87
CA VAL A 653 15.15 -10.43 13.96
C VAL A 653 13.86 -10.21 14.72
N THR A 654 12.89 -9.49 14.15
CA THR A 654 11.58 -9.36 14.81
C THR A 654 10.75 -10.63 14.67
N SER A 655 10.07 -11.04 15.74
CA SER A 655 9.05 -12.08 15.72
C SER A 655 7.63 -11.54 15.50
N GLN A 656 7.49 -10.22 15.55
CA GLN A 656 6.21 -9.53 15.46
C GLN A 656 5.83 -9.22 14.03
N LEU A 657 6.81 -8.89 13.18
CA LEU A 657 6.64 -8.77 11.74
C LEU A 657 7.15 -10.03 11.03
N GLY A 658 6.66 -10.28 9.82
CA GLY A 658 7.08 -11.44 9.06
C GLY A 658 6.65 -11.40 7.61
N TRP A 659 7.39 -12.15 6.82
CA TRP A 659 6.99 -12.63 5.50
C TRP A 659 6.73 -14.13 5.60
N SER A 660 6.20 -14.73 4.54
CA SER A 660 6.00 -16.19 4.47
C SER A 660 7.30 -17.00 4.57
N PHE A 661 8.46 -16.36 4.46
CA PHE A 661 9.79 -17.00 4.44
C PHE A 661 10.75 -16.51 5.54
N GLY A 662 10.36 -15.55 6.36
CA GLY A 662 11.27 -14.93 7.31
C GLY A 662 10.76 -13.61 7.85
N SER A 663 11.66 -12.66 8.14
CA SER A 663 11.30 -11.42 8.83
C SER A 663 12.37 -10.34 8.64
N PRO A 664 12.04 -9.04 8.73
CA PRO A 664 13.06 -8.01 8.77
C PRO A 664 13.88 -8.07 10.08
N GLY A 665 15.07 -7.48 10.05
CA GLY A 665 15.94 -7.46 11.22
C GLY A 665 17.13 -6.53 11.06
N PHE A 666 18.07 -6.64 12.00
CA PHE A 666 19.32 -5.89 12.03
C PHE A 666 20.53 -6.81 12.21
N ALA A 667 21.62 -6.48 11.54
CA ALA A 667 22.95 -6.86 11.96
C ALA A 667 23.51 -5.76 12.87
N LYS A 668 23.70 -6.07 14.15
CA LYS A 668 24.40 -5.22 15.11
C LYS A 668 25.90 -5.50 15.01
N THR A 669 26.63 -4.52 14.51
CA THR A 669 28.10 -4.59 14.37
C THR A 669 28.79 -4.46 15.72
N SER A 670 30.07 -4.85 15.78
CA SER A 670 30.91 -4.64 16.97
C SER A 670 31.09 -3.16 17.33
N ALA A 671 31.01 -2.26 16.34
CA ALA A 671 31.01 -0.81 16.53
C ALA A 671 29.68 -0.25 17.05
N GLY A 672 28.67 -1.09 17.26
CA GLY A 672 27.34 -0.68 17.75
C GLY A 672 26.42 -0.12 16.66
N ALA A 673 26.84 -0.10 15.39
CA ALA A 673 25.97 0.28 14.28
C ALA A 673 24.93 -0.81 13.99
N TYR A 674 23.73 -0.41 13.61
CA TYR A 674 22.61 -1.28 13.29
C TYR A 674 22.34 -1.25 11.79
N ILE A 675 22.58 -2.36 11.10
CA ILE A 675 22.38 -2.45 9.64
C ILE A 675 21.10 -3.24 9.38
N PRO A 676 20.04 -2.63 8.82
CA PRO A 676 18.80 -3.34 8.50
C PRO A 676 19.03 -4.43 7.46
N GLY A 677 18.12 -5.40 7.38
CA GLY A 677 18.20 -6.45 6.38
C GLY A 677 17.02 -7.41 6.41
N ALA A 678 17.04 -8.37 5.48
CA ALA A 678 16.07 -9.43 5.38
C ALA A 678 16.62 -10.73 5.98
N PHE A 679 15.93 -11.30 6.96
CA PHE A 679 16.18 -12.66 7.42
C PHE A 679 15.29 -13.63 6.67
N VAL A 680 15.86 -14.73 6.18
CA VAL A 680 15.13 -15.84 5.56
C VAL A 680 15.42 -17.10 6.36
N GLY A 681 14.39 -17.67 6.99
CA GLY A 681 14.55 -18.76 7.95
C GLY A 681 13.45 -18.82 9.00
N HIS A 682 13.63 -19.73 9.96
CA HIS A 682 12.68 -19.94 11.05
C HIS A 682 12.86 -18.89 12.15
N VAL A 683 11.81 -18.14 12.47
CA VAL A 683 11.81 -17.17 13.58
C VAL A 683 11.10 -17.77 14.79
N ALA A 684 11.89 -18.21 15.77
CA ALA A 684 11.40 -18.82 17.00
C ALA A 684 10.74 -17.78 17.93
N LYS A 685 9.41 -17.64 17.84
CA LYS A 685 8.64 -16.61 18.57
C LYS A 685 8.65 -16.83 20.09
N ASP A 686 8.84 -18.06 20.54
CA ASP A 686 8.87 -18.48 21.94
C ASP A 686 10.10 -17.98 22.71
N ILE A 687 11.19 -17.67 22.01
CA ILE A 687 12.41 -17.11 22.60
C ILE A 687 12.55 -15.59 22.39
N ALA A 688 11.52 -14.96 21.82
CA ALA A 688 11.55 -13.53 21.54
C ALA A 688 11.52 -12.72 22.85
N ALA A 689 12.39 -11.71 22.94
CA ALA A 689 12.55 -10.88 24.13
C ALA A 689 12.68 -9.39 23.75
N PRO A 690 12.40 -8.47 24.68
CA PRO A 690 12.68 -7.05 24.46
C PRO A 690 14.19 -6.79 24.30
N VAL A 691 14.58 -5.98 23.32
CA VAL A 691 15.98 -5.59 23.06
C VAL A 691 16.13 -4.07 23.11
N LEU A 692 17.05 -3.60 23.94
CA LEU A 692 17.41 -2.19 24.01
C LEU A 692 18.31 -1.80 22.82
N MET A 693 17.85 -0.82 22.07
CA MET A 693 18.54 -0.14 20.98
C MET A 693 19.12 1.17 21.54
N ALA A 694 20.45 1.22 21.68
CA ALA A 694 21.18 2.31 22.35
C ALA A 694 22.44 2.71 21.58
#